data_AF-A0A0L0HAS2-F1
#
_entry.id   AF-A0A0L0HAS2-F1
#
_cell.length_a   1.000
_cell.length_b   1.000
_cell.length_c   1.000
_cell.angle_alpha   90.00
_cell.angle_beta   90.00
_cell.angle_gamma   90.00
#
_symmetry.space_group_name_H-M   'P 1'
#
loop_
_entity.id
_entity.type
_entity.pdbx_description
1 polymer ?
#
loop_
_entity_poly.entity_id
_entity_poly.type
_entity_poly.pdbx_seq_one_letter_code
_entity_poly.pdbx_strand_id
1 'polypeptide(L)'
;MKSHYVLRDFRTLLFVVALWIPWTVVGATCVIKDKVSLQLNWLWQAQFAGFQAASSLGYFDEECLSVQIRQGEATFDGLSEVSEGRAVFGNAWTSGVATTHSAGTNLTVIMQQFQRSGMRIVSRLRPDIQTFQDLDNKTFSGWMVNLLDVSPRAAFTKHNMTNVNLVPQSFTPFKLFATDGTAVDAVSVMVYNELAQIFEVRNPQTGMLYQPDELKIFDLNTLGAGMLEDNVFVRSDWLEDEENKNITRRFLRATAKGWIYCRDNEEACKSMLYDHGPHQEWMMREVNRLIWPSPLGVGFMDPGLLNTTLNMLNITGHLHHTSSPYPLSDSSYMRWALDSLESQGYDVRGQNWSKSQLHFCMNSGETAFHVCDDIEATICPAGYSAIAANQCVPCPPGSFAPHNGTGNSCQACPPGTFSSQNGGLKDPNDYLDEPGGVLCSGCPSGTRVGADGRVICGKVGFEDSLVHLIVANKALVGAWAGAMGLAGFLFFYIKRTEPTADAVIMPSAVASILETILDAVFLNLLVQQGRMNYFAIAVTGFGGHFLLNILIVGVFIHHEFRLGSVRRWTEQHVNALPPVVMLSVMNPELLGILSSKVRGWKWTQAPFSPKGLAALRFSTFAAFVAGKIPQVCVEILILQRDGWHLDPFLAAVTTLALLTKGVIHYFVLNILILYKKRRGNMSSKGSQNGSSLSNIGHVEAGRKVSRSCNLDPGRLRDELVLAKRRVKELEELLRAHGDVENASFPPVLATGKLDDHSPSPLSQGLRDVTNKPNGGSEAGLEV
;
A
#
# COMPACT_ATOMS: atom_id res chain seq x y z
N MET A 1 13.21 -50.50 -35.97
CA MET A 1 12.58 -50.29 -34.64
C MET A 1 12.58 -48.79 -34.36
N LYS A 2 11.86 -47.94 -35.10
CA LYS A 2 10.41 -47.68 -35.22
C LYS A 2 9.77 -47.01 -34.00
N SER A 3 9.96 -45.69 -33.99
CA SER A 3 9.24 -44.60 -33.34
C SER A 3 7.72 -44.68 -33.57
N HIS A 4 6.95 -45.27 -32.63
CA HIS A 4 5.48 -45.29 -32.73
C HIS A 4 4.71 -45.27 -31.39
N TYR A 5 5.34 -45.08 -30.23
CA TYR A 5 4.63 -45.21 -28.94
C TYR A 5 4.19 -43.92 -28.23
N VAL A 6 4.49 -42.72 -28.74
CA VAL A 6 4.18 -41.45 -28.02
C VAL A 6 3.03 -40.64 -28.64
N LEU A 7 2.52 -41.02 -29.82
CA LEU A 7 1.47 -40.25 -30.53
C LEU A 7 0.04 -40.82 -30.39
N ARG A 8 -0.16 -41.87 -29.58
CA ARG A 8 -1.48 -42.50 -29.42
C ARG A 8 -2.30 -41.94 -28.24
N ASP A 9 -1.67 -41.27 -27.28
CA ASP A 9 -2.36 -40.78 -26.08
C ASP A 9 -2.88 -39.34 -26.17
N PHE A 10 -2.47 -38.58 -27.20
CA PHE A 10 -2.96 -37.21 -27.39
C PHE A 10 -4.37 -37.13 -28.00
N ARG A 11 -4.78 -38.16 -28.78
CA ARG A 11 -6.12 -38.22 -29.40
C ARG A 11 -7.20 -38.71 -28.45
N THR A 12 -6.84 -39.56 -27.49
CA THR A 12 -7.77 -40.07 -26.47
C THR A 12 -8.02 -39.04 -25.38
N LEU A 13 -7.04 -38.18 -25.07
CA LEU A 13 -7.22 -37.06 -24.14
C LEU A 13 -8.16 -35.97 -24.70
N LEU A 14 -8.12 -35.72 -26.01
CA LEU A 14 -9.01 -34.76 -26.70
C LEU A 14 -10.47 -35.24 -26.79
N PHE A 15 -10.73 -36.56 -26.72
CA PHE A 15 -12.08 -37.11 -26.74
C PHE A 15 -12.75 -37.17 -25.35
N VAL A 16 -11.97 -37.18 -24.26
CA VAL A 16 -12.50 -37.17 -22.89
C VAL A 16 -12.79 -35.75 -22.39
N VAL A 17 -12.11 -34.72 -22.93
CA VAL A 17 -12.45 -33.30 -22.66
C VAL A 17 -13.73 -32.86 -23.40
N ALA A 18 -14.11 -33.53 -24.50
CA ALA A 18 -15.32 -33.20 -25.26
C ALA A 18 -16.63 -33.74 -24.64
N LEU A 19 -16.57 -34.58 -23.60
CA LEU A 19 -17.74 -35.13 -22.90
C LEU A 19 -17.99 -34.49 -21.53
N TRP A 20 -17.24 -33.43 -21.20
CA TRP A 20 -17.46 -32.54 -20.05
C TRP A 20 -17.82 -31.12 -20.51
N ILE A 21 -18.56 -31.00 -21.61
CA ILE A 21 -19.34 -29.78 -21.87
C ILE A 21 -20.59 -29.96 -21.02
N PRO A 22 -20.74 -29.27 -19.87
CA PRO A 22 -22.07 -29.17 -19.27
C PRO A 22 -22.97 -28.66 -20.38
N TRP A 23 -24.20 -29.19 -20.49
CA TRP A 23 -25.25 -28.51 -21.23
C TRP A 23 -25.39 -27.11 -20.60
N THR A 24 -24.57 -26.17 -21.06
CA THR A 24 -24.88 -24.77 -21.00
C THR A 24 -26.16 -24.70 -21.80
N VAL A 25 -27.24 -24.42 -21.09
CA VAL A 25 -28.40 -23.80 -21.69
C VAL A 25 -27.82 -22.66 -22.52
N VAL A 26 -27.74 -22.86 -23.82
CA VAL A 26 -27.50 -21.78 -24.77
C VAL A 26 -28.78 -20.97 -24.66
N GLY A 27 -28.81 -20.07 -23.66
CA GLY A 27 -29.76 -18.97 -23.62
C GLY A 27 -29.66 -18.32 -24.99
N ALA A 28 -30.81 -18.11 -25.63
CA ALA A 28 -30.90 -17.62 -26.99
C ALA A 28 -29.94 -16.44 -27.18
N THR A 29 -28.81 -16.65 -27.84
CA THR A 29 -27.87 -15.56 -28.10
C THR A 29 -28.49 -14.72 -29.19
N CYS A 30 -28.93 -13.52 -28.85
CA CYS A 30 -29.51 -12.59 -29.83
C CYS A 30 -28.46 -12.29 -30.91
N VAL A 31 -28.79 -12.64 -32.16
CA VAL A 31 -27.89 -12.44 -33.31
C VAL A 31 -27.74 -10.95 -33.65
N ILE A 32 -28.76 -10.15 -33.35
CA ILE A 32 -28.79 -8.70 -33.55
C ILE A 32 -29.20 -8.05 -32.23
N LYS A 33 -28.47 -7.01 -31.82
CA LYS A 33 -28.74 -6.22 -30.62
C LYS A 33 -29.10 -4.79 -30.98
N ASP A 34 -30.14 -4.26 -30.36
CA ASP A 34 -30.53 -2.86 -30.52
C ASP A 34 -29.56 -2.00 -29.72
N LYS A 35 -28.99 -0.97 -30.37
CA LYS A 35 -28.01 -0.09 -29.76
C LYS A 35 -28.70 1.13 -29.17
N VAL A 36 -28.50 1.33 -27.88
CA VAL A 36 -29.00 2.51 -27.17
C VAL A 36 -27.94 3.05 -26.24
N SER A 37 -28.10 4.30 -25.81
CA SER A 37 -27.22 4.94 -24.84
C SER A 37 -28.00 5.41 -23.62
N LEU A 38 -27.36 5.35 -22.46
CA LEU A 38 -27.82 5.95 -21.22
C LEU A 38 -26.80 7.01 -20.78
N GLN A 39 -27.21 8.27 -20.71
CA GLN A 39 -26.39 9.33 -20.12
C GLN A 39 -26.70 9.47 -18.63
N LEU A 40 -25.70 9.26 -17.78
CA LEU A 40 -25.82 9.50 -16.34
C LEU A 40 -25.74 11.00 -16.02
N ASN A 41 -26.37 11.41 -14.91
CA ASN A 41 -26.34 12.81 -14.46
C ASN A 41 -25.04 13.19 -13.75
N TRP A 42 -24.25 12.20 -13.30
CA TRP A 42 -23.09 12.43 -12.44
C TRP A 42 -21.98 11.38 -12.66
N LEU A 43 -20.90 11.53 -11.88
CA LEU A 43 -19.74 10.63 -11.88
C LEU A 43 -20.13 9.21 -11.46
N TRP A 44 -19.39 8.20 -11.93
CA TRP A 44 -19.63 6.80 -11.57
C TRP A 44 -19.50 6.58 -10.05
N GLN A 45 -20.61 6.21 -9.42
CA GLN A 45 -20.74 5.93 -7.99
C GLN A 45 -21.86 4.92 -7.74
N ALA A 46 -22.03 4.48 -6.49
CA ALA A 46 -23.08 3.51 -6.13
C ALA A 46 -24.51 4.01 -6.41
N GLN A 47 -24.70 5.33 -6.56
CA GLN A 47 -25.93 5.95 -7.08
C GLN A 47 -26.43 5.33 -8.41
N PHE A 48 -25.52 4.81 -9.23
CA PHE A 48 -25.82 4.22 -10.55
C PHE A 48 -25.59 2.70 -10.61
N ALA A 49 -25.38 2.05 -9.46
CA ALA A 49 -24.92 0.67 -9.41
C ALA A 49 -25.89 -0.33 -10.05
N GLY A 50 -27.21 -0.09 -10.02
CA GLY A 50 -28.18 -0.95 -10.70
C GLY A 50 -28.01 -0.99 -12.23
N PHE A 51 -27.66 0.14 -12.86
CA PHE A 51 -27.34 0.17 -14.29
C PHE A 51 -26.04 -0.61 -14.59
N GLN A 52 -25.04 -0.43 -13.73
CA GLN A 52 -23.77 -1.15 -13.84
C GLN A 52 -23.95 -2.65 -13.64
N ALA A 53 -24.80 -3.07 -12.69
CA ALA A 53 -25.13 -4.47 -12.46
C ALA A 53 -25.88 -5.08 -13.65
N ALA A 54 -26.86 -4.37 -14.22
CA ALA A 54 -27.57 -4.82 -15.41
C ALA A 54 -26.64 -5.03 -16.61
N SER A 55 -25.61 -4.18 -16.76
CA SER A 55 -24.55 -4.35 -17.76
C SER A 55 -23.63 -5.53 -17.43
N SER A 56 -23.06 -5.56 -16.22
CA SER A 56 -22.02 -6.52 -15.82
C SER A 56 -22.54 -7.95 -15.73
N LEU A 57 -23.80 -8.13 -15.35
CA LEU A 57 -24.45 -9.44 -15.25
C LEU A 57 -25.11 -9.89 -16.55
N GLY A 58 -25.03 -9.09 -17.62
CA GLY A 58 -25.57 -9.44 -18.94
C GLY A 58 -27.09 -9.31 -19.07
N TYR A 59 -27.78 -8.61 -18.16
CA TYR A 59 -29.24 -8.44 -18.25
C TYR A 59 -29.66 -7.63 -19.48
N PHE A 60 -28.84 -6.68 -19.94
CA PHE A 60 -29.10 -6.03 -21.23
C PHE A 60 -28.91 -6.98 -22.41
N ASP A 61 -27.94 -7.89 -22.32
CA ASP A 61 -27.67 -8.88 -23.37
C ASP A 61 -28.81 -9.92 -23.49
N GLU A 62 -29.37 -10.35 -22.35
CA GLU A 62 -30.58 -11.20 -22.28
C GLU A 62 -31.78 -10.56 -23.00
N GLU A 63 -31.83 -9.23 -23.02
CA GLU A 63 -32.88 -8.43 -23.65
C GLU A 63 -32.56 -8.05 -25.11
N CYS A 64 -31.49 -8.59 -25.68
CA CYS A 64 -30.98 -8.22 -27.00
C CYS A 64 -30.64 -6.72 -27.12
N LEU A 65 -30.12 -6.10 -26.06
CA LEU A 65 -29.73 -4.69 -26.05
C LEU A 65 -28.21 -4.55 -25.93
N SER A 66 -27.65 -3.61 -26.70
CA SER A 66 -26.28 -3.12 -26.52
C SER A 66 -26.37 -1.71 -25.96
N VAL A 67 -26.28 -1.60 -24.63
CA VAL A 67 -26.43 -0.34 -23.91
C VAL A 67 -25.06 0.28 -23.65
N GLN A 68 -24.83 1.47 -24.22
CA GLN A 68 -23.68 2.29 -23.87
C GLN A 68 -24.04 3.20 -22.70
N ILE A 69 -23.56 2.88 -21.50
CA ILE A 69 -23.72 3.77 -20.34
C ILE A 69 -22.57 4.77 -20.33
N ARG A 70 -22.90 6.07 -20.30
CA ARG A 70 -21.96 7.18 -20.37
C ARG A 70 -21.98 7.92 -19.04
N GLN A 71 -20.80 8.14 -18.48
CA GLN A 71 -20.64 8.92 -17.25
C GLN A 71 -21.10 10.37 -17.47
N GLY A 72 -21.72 10.96 -16.46
CA GLY A 72 -21.97 12.40 -16.42
C GLY A 72 -20.91 13.16 -15.64
N GLU A 73 -21.02 14.48 -15.64
CA GLU A 73 -20.33 15.41 -14.75
C GLU A 73 -21.08 16.75 -14.76
N ALA A 74 -20.60 17.75 -14.01
CA ALA A 74 -21.29 19.03 -13.90
C ALA A 74 -21.58 19.74 -15.23
N THR A 75 -20.79 19.48 -16.29
CA THR A 75 -20.96 20.05 -17.63
C THR A 75 -21.61 19.11 -18.65
N PHE A 76 -21.68 17.81 -18.38
CA PHE A 76 -22.28 16.81 -19.27
C PHE A 76 -23.32 16.01 -18.47
N ASP A 77 -24.59 16.42 -18.58
CA ASP A 77 -25.69 15.82 -17.84
C ASP A 77 -26.68 15.08 -18.75
N GLY A 78 -27.56 14.29 -18.14
CA GLY A 78 -28.59 13.56 -18.87
C GLY A 78 -29.56 14.47 -19.61
N LEU A 79 -29.94 15.60 -19.01
CA LEU A 79 -30.95 16.52 -19.54
C LEU A 79 -30.53 17.10 -20.90
N SER A 80 -29.33 17.64 -20.97
CA SER A 80 -28.78 18.28 -22.16
C SER A 80 -28.58 17.25 -23.28
N GLU A 81 -27.96 16.10 -22.95
CA GLU A 81 -27.65 15.06 -23.92
C GLU A 81 -28.88 14.41 -24.55
N VAL A 82 -29.94 14.18 -23.77
CA VAL A 82 -31.20 13.61 -24.30
C VAL A 82 -32.00 14.67 -25.05
N SER A 83 -32.09 15.89 -24.53
CA SER A 83 -32.83 16.98 -25.19
C SER A 83 -32.26 17.30 -26.57
N GLU A 84 -30.93 17.22 -26.72
CA GLU A 84 -30.25 17.45 -27.99
C GLU A 84 -30.15 16.18 -28.87
N GLY A 85 -30.72 15.05 -28.43
CA GLY A 85 -30.75 13.79 -29.18
C GLY A 85 -29.40 13.08 -29.29
N ARG A 86 -28.42 13.43 -28.45
CA ARG A 86 -27.12 12.75 -28.36
C ARG A 86 -27.16 11.47 -27.52
N ALA A 87 -28.13 11.34 -26.62
CA ALA A 87 -28.45 10.10 -25.93
C ALA A 87 -29.90 9.68 -26.15
N VAL A 88 -30.16 8.37 -26.06
CA VAL A 88 -31.52 7.83 -26.08
C VAL A 88 -32.16 8.00 -24.70
N PHE A 89 -31.56 7.41 -23.67
CA PHE A 89 -32.01 7.51 -22.29
C PHE A 89 -31.13 8.46 -21.50
N GLY A 90 -31.73 9.16 -20.55
CA GLY A 90 -31.03 10.02 -19.59
C GLY A 90 -31.42 9.66 -18.17
N ASN A 91 -30.48 9.80 -17.26
CA ASN A 91 -30.75 9.88 -15.85
C ASN A 91 -30.60 11.34 -15.40
N ALA A 92 -31.53 11.80 -14.57
CA ALA A 92 -31.54 13.13 -13.99
C ALA A 92 -32.49 13.15 -12.79
N TRP A 93 -32.52 14.25 -12.05
CA TRP A 93 -33.55 14.47 -11.04
C TRP A 93 -34.87 14.86 -11.68
N THR A 94 -35.98 14.39 -11.10
CA THR A 94 -37.33 14.66 -11.62
C THR A 94 -37.67 16.15 -11.58
N SER A 95 -37.08 16.90 -10.64
CA SER A 95 -37.16 18.37 -10.62
C SER A 95 -36.70 19.00 -11.94
N GLY A 96 -35.53 18.62 -12.43
CA GLY A 96 -34.95 19.15 -13.66
C GLY A 96 -35.71 18.74 -14.91
N VAL A 97 -36.15 17.47 -14.99
CA VAL A 97 -36.97 16.99 -16.10
C VAL A 97 -38.32 17.72 -16.13
N ALA A 98 -38.97 17.91 -14.97
CA ALA A 98 -40.25 18.59 -14.87
C ALA A 98 -40.16 20.08 -15.25
N THR A 99 -39.14 20.80 -14.77
CA THR A 99 -38.91 22.20 -15.18
C THR A 99 -38.68 22.28 -16.69
N THR A 100 -37.83 21.42 -17.25
CA THR A 100 -37.51 21.41 -18.69
C THR A 100 -38.73 21.05 -19.55
N HIS A 101 -39.54 20.07 -19.11
CA HIS A 101 -40.80 19.69 -19.74
C HIS A 101 -41.82 20.84 -19.72
N SER A 102 -41.96 21.50 -18.58
CA SER A 102 -42.87 22.64 -18.42
C SER A 102 -42.47 23.83 -19.29
N ALA A 103 -41.19 23.93 -19.69
CA ALA A 103 -40.68 24.93 -20.63
C ALA A 103 -41.01 24.61 -22.10
N GLY A 104 -41.60 23.44 -22.39
CA GLY A 104 -42.02 23.01 -23.72
C GLY A 104 -41.15 21.93 -24.36
N THR A 105 -40.09 21.46 -23.69
CA THR A 105 -39.27 20.35 -24.20
C THR A 105 -40.00 19.03 -24.02
N ASN A 106 -40.07 18.22 -25.07
CA ASN A 106 -40.79 16.94 -25.06
C ASN A 106 -39.96 15.84 -24.40
N LEU A 107 -39.94 15.83 -23.06
CA LEU A 107 -39.31 14.79 -22.24
C LEU A 107 -40.36 14.01 -21.44
N THR A 108 -40.20 12.69 -21.33
CA THR A 108 -41.06 11.83 -20.53
C THR A 108 -40.23 10.96 -19.60
N VAL A 109 -40.53 11.02 -18.31
CA VAL A 109 -39.99 10.13 -17.28
C VAL A 109 -40.65 8.76 -17.41
N ILE A 110 -39.84 7.73 -17.61
CA ILE A 110 -40.28 6.34 -17.86
C ILE A 110 -39.95 5.41 -16.68
N MET A 111 -39.10 5.85 -15.76
CA MET A 111 -38.76 5.13 -14.52
C MET A 111 -38.40 6.13 -13.42
N GLN A 112 -38.99 6.01 -12.24
CA GLN A 112 -38.60 6.76 -11.04
C GLN A 112 -37.78 5.86 -10.12
N GLN A 113 -36.45 6.00 -10.11
CA GLN A 113 -35.57 5.12 -9.34
C GLN A 113 -35.73 5.39 -7.83
N PHE A 114 -35.43 6.61 -7.38
CA PHE A 114 -35.60 6.96 -5.97
C PHE A 114 -37.07 7.17 -5.64
N GLN A 115 -37.56 6.45 -4.63
CA GLN A 115 -38.95 6.46 -4.17
C GLN A 115 -39.18 7.44 -3.01
N ARG A 116 -38.16 8.24 -2.67
CA ARG A 116 -38.17 9.31 -1.67
C ARG A 116 -36.96 10.21 -1.89
N SER A 117 -36.97 11.42 -1.31
CA SER A 117 -35.85 12.36 -1.44
C SER A 117 -34.67 11.93 -0.57
N GLY A 118 -33.48 11.86 -1.15
CA GLY A 118 -32.20 11.73 -0.45
C GLY A 118 -31.68 13.04 0.12
N MET A 119 -32.23 14.18 -0.30
CA MET A 119 -31.79 15.50 0.13
C MET A 119 -32.08 15.81 1.61
N ARG A 120 -31.09 16.34 2.32
CA ARG A 120 -31.16 16.81 3.70
C ARG A 120 -30.50 18.19 3.82
N ILE A 121 -30.91 18.93 4.84
CA ILE A 121 -30.16 20.11 5.31
C ILE A 121 -29.49 19.71 6.63
N VAL A 122 -28.19 19.94 6.74
CA VAL A 122 -27.41 19.54 7.91
C VAL A 122 -26.68 20.73 8.50
N SER A 123 -26.79 20.89 9.82
CA SER A 123 -25.94 21.79 10.61
C SER A 123 -25.16 21.01 11.65
N ARG A 124 -24.14 21.63 12.24
CA ARG A 124 -23.59 21.17 13.51
C ARG A 124 -24.67 21.29 14.59
N LEU A 125 -24.65 20.39 15.57
CA LEU A 125 -25.48 20.54 16.76
C LEU A 125 -24.97 21.74 17.58
N ARG A 126 -25.79 22.77 17.74
CA ARG A 126 -25.47 23.97 18.51
C ARG A 126 -26.71 24.49 19.25
N PRO A 127 -26.57 25.15 20.41
CA PRO A 127 -27.73 25.65 21.17
C PRO A 127 -28.62 26.62 20.40
N ASP A 128 -28.06 27.35 19.43
CA ASP A 128 -28.78 28.32 18.61
C ASP A 128 -29.47 27.72 17.37
N ILE A 129 -29.26 26.42 17.08
CA ILE A 129 -29.88 25.70 15.96
C ILE A 129 -30.40 24.35 16.46
N GLN A 130 -31.67 24.30 16.83
CA GLN A 130 -32.34 23.10 17.37
C GLN A 130 -33.53 22.65 16.51
N THR A 131 -34.16 23.61 15.83
CA THR A 131 -35.32 23.44 14.97
C THR A 131 -35.02 23.97 13.57
N PHE A 132 -35.86 23.63 12.59
CA PHE A 132 -35.65 24.08 11.21
C PHE A 132 -35.76 25.61 11.10
N GLN A 133 -36.65 26.23 11.88
CA GLN A 133 -36.87 27.67 11.93
C GLN A 133 -35.64 28.45 12.44
N ASP A 134 -34.78 27.83 13.25
CA ASP A 134 -33.58 28.49 13.77
C ASP A 134 -32.52 28.80 12.69
N LEU A 135 -32.68 28.19 11.51
CA LEU A 135 -31.90 28.50 10.32
C LEU A 135 -32.34 29.83 9.67
N ASP A 136 -33.44 30.46 10.10
CA ASP A 136 -33.77 31.81 9.62
C ASP A 136 -32.73 32.79 10.15
N ASN A 137 -32.27 33.71 9.29
CA ASN A 137 -31.12 34.59 9.56
C ASN A 137 -29.76 33.86 9.70
N LYS A 138 -29.67 32.59 9.30
CA LYS A 138 -28.39 31.85 9.24
C LYS A 138 -27.88 31.75 7.80
N THR A 139 -26.61 31.37 7.66
CA THR A 139 -26.00 31.13 6.35
C THR A 139 -26.11 29.66 5.96
N PHE A 140 -26.78 29.40 4.85
CA PHE A 140 -26.95 28.06 4.27
C PHE A 140 -26.16 27.93 2.97
N SER A 141 -25.39 26.86 2.83
CA SER A 141 -24.70 26.51 1.60
C SER A 141 -25.44 25.44 0.81
N GLY A 142 -25.77 25.72 -0.46
CA GLY A 142 -26.47 24.79 -1.33
C GLY A 142 -25.94 24.76 -2.77
N TRP A 143 -26.30 23.71 -3.51
CA TRP A 143 -25.94 23.52 -4.91
C TRP A 143 -26.74 24.45 -5.84
N MET A 144 -26.34 25.72 -5.94
CA MET A 144 -27.04 26.76 -6.72
C MET A 144 -26.85 26.63 -8.25
N VAL A 145 -26.74 25.39 -8.74
CA VAL A 145 -26.56 25.01 -10.14
C VAL A 145 -27.61 23.96 -10.51
N ASN A 146 -28.03 23.91 -11.76
CA ASN A 146 -28.90 22.86 -12.32
C ASN A 146 -30.13 22.48 -11.47
N LEU A 147 -30.72 23.47 -10.77
CA LEU A 147 -31.90 23.30 -9.91
C LEU A 147 -31.69 22.38 -8.70
N LEU A 148 -30.44 22.06 -8.34
CA LEU A 148 -30.12 21.14 -7.26
C LEU A 148 -30.41 21.73 -5.86
N ASP A 149 -30.47 23.07 -5.73
CA ASP A 149 -30.84 23.80 -4.52
C ASP A 149 -32.35 24.07 -4.38
N VAL A 150 -33.16 23.70 -5.37
CA VAL A 150 -34.60 24.03 -5.38
C VAL A 150 -35.34 23.36 -4.23
N SER A 151 -34.98 22.12 -3.89
CA SER A 151 -35.61 21.39 -2.78
C SER A 151 -35.36 22.06 -1.41
N PRO A 152 -34.11 22.39 -1.01
CA PRO A 152 -33.86 23.23 0.16
C PRO A 152 -34.57 24.59 0.14
N ARG A 153 -34.55 25.30 -0.99
CA ARG A 153 -35.22 26.61 -1.12
C ARG A 153 -36.74 26.51 -0.98
N ALA A 154 -37.34 25.45 -1.51
CA ALA A 154 -38.75 25.16 -1.36
C ALA A 154 -39.10 24.92 0.12
N ALA A 155 -38.23 24.22 0.87
CA ALA A 155 -38.40 24.05 2.30
C ALA A 155 -38.41 25.39 3.06
N PHE A 156 -37.42 26.27 2.82
CA PHE A 156 -37.41 27.61 3.43
C PHE A 156 -38.66 28.42 3.09
N THR A 157 -39.06 28.42 1.81
CA THR A 157 -40.28 29.12 1.34
C THR A 157 -41.54 28.58 2.03
N LYS A 158 -41.71 27.26 2.07
CA LYS A 158 -42.87 26.59 2.69
C LYS A 158 -43.00 26.89 4.19
N HIS A 159 -41.87 27.07 4.87
CA HIS A 159 -41.82 27.38 6.30
C HIS A 159 -41.71 28.90 6.60
N ASN A 160 -41.97 29.76 5.61
CA ASN A 160 -41.95 31.22 5.72
C ASN A 160 -40.60 31.80 6.18
N MET A 161 -39.49 31.18 5.79
CA MET A 161 -38.15 31.63 6.11
C MET A 161 -37.59 32.44 4.94
N THR A 162 -37.49 33.75 5.12
CA THR A 162 -37.07 34.69 4.06
C THR A 162 -35.68 35.27 4.29
N ASN A 163 -35.08 35.06 5.47
CA ASN A 163 -33.83 35.71 5.86
C ASN A 163 -32.64 34.76 5.85
N VAL A 164 -32.78 33.57 5.26
CA VAL A 164 -31.67 32.63 5.09
C VAL A 164 -30.68 33.19 4.06
N ASN A 165 -29.43 33.40 4.48
CA ASN A 165 -28.37 33.84 3.59
C ASN A 165 -27.85 32.65 2.77
N LEU A 166 -28.14 32.62 1.47
CA LEU A 166 -27.77 31.52 0.58
C LEU A 166 -26.38 31.74 -0.03
N VAL A 167 -25.51 30.73 0.08
CA VAL A 167 -24.18 30.76 -0.55
C VAL A 167 -23.93 29.50 -1.38
N PRO A 168 -23.18 29.60 -2.51
CA PRO A 168 -22.86 28.43 -3.32
C PRO A 168 -22.04 27.38 -2.54
N GLN A 169 -22.47 26.13 -2.67
CA GLN A 169 -21.79 24.96 -2.13
C GLN A 169 -20.59 24.54 -2.98
N SER A 170 -19.56 24.02 -2.30
CA SER A 170 -18.40 23.39 -2.91
C SER A 170 -18.66 21.89 -3.10
N PHE A 171 -17.80 21.19 -3.83
CA PHE A 171 -17.92 19.73 -4.01
C PHE A 171 -17.96 18.91 -2.72
N THR A 172 -17.52 19.48 -1.59
CA THR A 172 -17.57 18.86 -0.27
C THR A 172 -18.40 19.73 0.70
N PRO A 173 -19.03 19.12 1.72
CA PRO A 173 -19.80 19.83 2.73
C PRO A 173 -18.91 20.53 3.78
N PHE A 174 -17.59 20.56 3.60
CA PHE A 174 -16.63 20.96 4.63
C PHE A 174 -16.64 22.45 5.00
N LYS A 175 -17.36 23.29 4.25
CA LYS A 175 -17.69 24.66 4.70
C LYS A 175 -18.44 24.66 6.04
N LEU A 176 -19.10 23.56 6.41
CA LEU A 176 -19.72 23.41 7.73
C LEU A 176 -18.69 23.47 8.88
N PHE A 177 -17.43 23.13 8.60
CA PHE A 177 -16.33 22.98 9.57
C PHE A 177 -15.16 23.95 9.35
N ALA A 178 -15.29 24.90 8.41
CA ALA A 178 -14.21 25.83 8.10
C ALA A 178 -13.80 26.69 9.30
N THR A 179 -12.52 27.00 9.43
CA THR A 179 -11.97 27.84 10.53
C THR A 179 -11.42 29.18 10.05
N ASP A 180 -11.42 29.41 8.73
CA ASP A 180 -10.89 30.60 8.07
C ASP A 180 -11.91 31.76 7.97
N GLY A 181 -13.01 31.67 8.72
CA GLY A 181 -14.11 32.63 8.68
C GLY A 181 -15.12 32.40 7.55
N THR A 182 -14.93 31.39 6.70
CA THR A 182 -15.89 31.03 5.64
C THR A 182 -16.94 29.99 6.07
N ALA A 183 -16.97 29.67 7.37
CA ALA A 183 -17.91 28.70 7.93
C ALA A 183 -19.36 29.10 7.68
N VAL A 184 -20.16 28.10 7.29
CA VAL A 184 -21.61 28.25 7.16
C VAL A 184 -22.32 27.57 8.32
N ASP A 185 -23.58 27.93 8.54
CA ASP A 185 -24.38 27.36 9.62
C ASP A 185 -25.01 26.02 9.23
N ALA A 186 -25.39 25.87 7.96
CA ALA A 186 -25.96 24.64 7.42
C ALA A 186 -25.54 24.40 5.96
N VAL A 187 -25.56 23.14 5.54
CA VAL A 187 -25.21 22.69 4.18
C VAL A 187 -26.29 21.76 3.62
N SER A 188 -26.43 21.75 2.30
CA SER A 188 -27.21 20.74 1.59
C SER A 188 -26.41 19.45 1.49
N VAL A 189 -27.01 18.30 1.78
CA VAL A 189 -26.35 17.00 1.61
C VAL A 189 -27.30 15.98 1.03
N MET A 190 -26.79 15.10 0.18
CA MET A 190 -27.43 13.83 -0.08
C MET A 190 -27.08 12.83 1.01
N VAL A 191 -28.10 12.16 1.55
CA VAL A 191 -27.95 11.13 2.58
C VAL A 191 -26.99 10.02 2.13
N TYR A 192 -26.97 9.71 0.84
CA TYR A 192 -26.12 8.67 0.27
C TYR A 192 -24.69 9.12 -0.05
N ASN A 193 -24.40 10.43 -0.11
CA ASN A 193 -23.10 10.96 -0.54
C ASN A 193 -22.51 11.96 0.46
N GLU A 194 -22.88 13.26 0.40
CA GLU A 194 -22.22 14.28 1.22
C GLU A 194 -22.41 14.05 2.72
N LEU A 195 -23.50 13.40 3.15
CA LEU A 195 -23.66 13.04 4.56
C LEU A 195 -22.58 12.04 5.00
N ALA A 196 -22.23 11.09 4.14
CA ALA A 196 -21.12 10.16 4.39
C ALA A 196 -19.81 10.92 4.54
N GLN A 197 -19.54 11.87 3.65
CA GLN A 197 -18.33 12.71 3.72
C GLN A 197 -18.21 13.47 5.04
N ILE A 198 -19.33 13.89 5.64
CA ILE A 198 -19.31 14.49 6.98
C ILE A 198 -18.85 13.48 8.03
N PHE A 199 -19.44 12.27 8.03
CA PHE A 199 -19.09 11.20 8.97
C PHE A 199 -17.71 10.58 8.72
N GLU A 200 -17.08 10.84 7.58
CA GLU A 200 -15.70 10.43 7.29
C GLU A 200 -14.65 11.43 7.82
N VAL A 201 -15.09 12.60 8.29
CA VAL A 201 -14.22 13.64 8.85
C VAL A 201 -13.99 13.41 10.33
N ARG A 202 -12.72 13.49 10.75
CA ARG A 202 -12.35 13.54 12.16
C ARG A 202 -12.78 14.86 12.77
N ASN A 203 -13.61 14.77 13.79
CA ASN A 203 -13.96 15.86 14.67
C ASN A 203 -12.70 16.27 15.48
N PRO A 204 -12.22 17.52 15.40
CA PRO A 204 -11.01 17.94 16.09
C PRO A 204 -11.18 18.10 17.61
N GLN A 205 -12.41 18.22 18.11
CA GLN A 205 -12.71 18.30 19.55
C GLN A 205 -12.64 16.93 20.21
N THR A 206 -13.20 15.90 19.58
CA THR A 206 -13.20 14.53 20.13
C THR A 206 -11.97 13.74 19.68
N GLY A 207 -11.48 14.00 18.47
CA GLY A 207 -10.50 13.12 17.85
C GLY A 207 -11.10 11.78 17.41
N MET A 208 -12.40 11.73 17.17
CA MET A 208 -13.10 10.60 16.53
C MET A 208 -13.74 11.10 15.24
N LEU A 209 -14.32 10.22 14.43
CA LEU A 209 -15.15 10.66 13.31
C LEU A 209 -16.40 11.37 13.83
N TYR A 210 -16.93 12.32 13.05
CA TYR A 210 -18.20 12.95 13.38
C TYR A 210 -19.30 11.90 13.50
N GLN A 211 -20.10 12.01 14.57
CA GLN A 211 -21.21 11.10 14.83
C GLN A 211 -22.57 11.76 14.55
N PRO A 212 -23.64 10.98 14.30
CA PRO A 212 -24.97 11.52 14.00
C PRO A 212 -25.54 12.44 15.09
N ASP A 213 -25.21 12.23 16.35
CA ASP A 213 -25.64 13.03 17.49
C ASP A 213 -24.91 14.38 17.62
N GLU A 214 -23.84 14.58 16.87
CA GLU A 214 -23.12 15.86 16.77
C GLU A 214 -23.68 16.79 15.69
N LEU A 215 -24.67 16.30 14.94
CA LEU A 215 -25.30 17.01 13.84
C LEU A 215 -26.78 17.24 14.11
N LYS A 216 -27.31 18.29 13.50
CA LYS A 216 -28.76 18.45 13.33
C LYS A 216 -29.09 18.18 11.86
N ILE A 217 -29.84 17.11 11.63
CA ILE A 217 -30.27 16.68 10.29
C ILE A 217 -31.75 17.02 10.12
N PHE A 218 -32.04 17.89 9.15
CA PHE A 218 -33.39 18.26 8.76
C PHE A 218 -33.81 17.48 7.51
N ASP A 219 -34.76 16.57 7.69
CA ASP A 219 -35.27 15.73 6.60
C ASP A 219 -36.33 16.44 5.78
N LEU A 220 -36.02 16.71 4.50
CA LEU A 220 -36.94 17.42 3.61
C LEU A 220 -38.24 16.65 3.36
N ASN A 221 -38.23 15.31 3.44
CA ASN A 221 -39.45 14.52 3.37
C ASN A 221 -40.38 14.86 4.55
N THR A 222 -39.83 14.97 5.77
CA THR A 222 -40.61 15.34 6.98
C THR A 222 -41.06 16.79 6.98
N LEU A 223 -40.27 17.68 6.37
CA LEU A 223 -40.62 19.09 6.20
C LEU A 223 -41.65 19.32 5.07
N GLY A 224 -42.05 18.26 4.36
CA GLY A 224 -43.01 18.32 3.26
C GLY A 224 -42.48 19.06 2.02
N ALA A 225 -41.16 19.05 1.85
CA ALA A 225 -40.43 19.65 0.72
C ALA A 225 -39.54 18.64 -0.03
N GLY A 226 -39.60 17.35 0.33
CA GLY A 226 -38.89 16.28 -0.37
C GLY A 226 -39.35 16.18 -1.82
N MET A 227 -38.39 16.24 -2.73
CA MET A 227 -38.61 16.16 -4.18
C MET A 227 -38.07 14.83 -4.72
N LEU A 228 -38.69 14.32 -5.77
CA LEU A 228 -38.17 13.15 -6.48
C LEU A 228 -36.87 13.52 -7.21
N GLU A 229 -35.85 12.70 -6.97
CA GLU A 229 -34.50 12.83 -7.53
C GLU A 229 -34.35 11.82 -8.68
N ASP A 230 -33.33 10.96 -8.67
CA ASP A 230 -32.94 10.11 -9.78
C ASP A 230 -34.10 9.34 -10.44
N ASN A 231 -34.23 9.56 -11.74
CA ASN A 231 -35.15 8.89 -12.64
C ASN A 231 -34.43 8.46 -13.93
N VAL A 232 -35.15 7.76 -14.81
CA VAL A 232 -34.81 7.61 -16.22
C VAL A 232 -35.88 8.25 -17.07
N PHE A 233 -35.45 9.04 -18.04
CA PHE A 233 -36.32 9.72 -19.00
C PHE A 233 -35.79 9.58 -20.43
N VAL A 234 -36.64 9.94 -21.38
CA VAL A 234 -36.38 9.89 -22.82
C VAL A 234 -37.13 11.04 -23.50
N ARG A 235 -36.76 11.36 -24.74
CA ARG A 235 -37.57 12.25 -25.57
C ARG A 235 -38.92 11.60 -25.89
N SER A 236 -40.00 12.34 -25.70
CA SER A 236 -41.37 11.82 -25.87
C SER A 236 -41.68 11.45 -27.32
N ASP A 237 -41.13 12.20 -28.29
CA ASP A 237 -41.33 11.92 -29.72
C ASP A 237 -40.58 10.66 -30.20
N TRP A 238 -39.47 10.30 -29.56
CA TRP A 238 -38.79 9.02 -29.81
C TRP A 238 -39.66 7.82 -29.46
N LEU A 239 -40.56 7.96 -28.49
CA LEU A 239 -41.52 6.93 -28.09
C LEU A 239 -42.72 6.80 -29.03
N GLU A 240 -42.84 7.59 -30.10
CA GLU A 240 -43.93 7.39 -31.08
C GLU A 240 -43.76 6.10 -31.89
N ASP A 241 -42.52 5.64 -32.08
CA ASP A 241 -42.17 4.40 -32.78
C ASP A 241 -42.41 3.17 -31.88
N GLU A 242 -43.18 2.19 -32.37
CA GLU A 242 -43.46 0.93 -31.66
C GLU A 242 -42.21 0.09 -31.37
N GLU A 243 -41.17 0.18 -32.21
CA GLU A 243 -39.88 -0.47 -31.97
C GLU A 243 -39.17 0.15 -30.77
N ASN A 244 -39.18 1.49 -30.68
CA ASN A 244 -38.60 2.23 -29.56
C ASN A 244 -39.36 1.99 -28.24
N LYS A 245 -40.69 1.85 -28.30
CA LYS A 245 -41.51 1.40 -27.16
C LYS A 245 -41.07 0.02 -26.68
N ASN A 246 -40.82 -0.91 -27.59
CA ASN A 246 -40.33 -2.25 -27.25
C ASN A 246 -38.91 -2.22 -26.65
N ILE A 247 -38.00 -1.42 -27.21
CA ILE A 247 -36.65 -1.20 -26.65
C ILE A 247 -36.76 -0.65 -25.23
N THR A 248 -37.64 0.32 -24.99
CA THR A 248 -37.87 0.92 -23.67
C THR A 248 -38.30 -0.12 -22.63
N ARG A 249 -39.30 -0.95 -22.97
CA ARG A 249 -39.78 -2.04 -22.09
C ARG A 249 -38.67 -2.99 -21.66
N ARG A 250 -37.87 -3.44 -22.63
CA ARG A 250 -36.73 -4.34 -22.43
C ARG A 250 -35.63 -3.69 -21.59
N PHE A 251 -35.28 -2.44 -21.89
CA PHE A 251 -34.29 -1.67 -21.14
C PHE A 251 -34.69 -1.50 -19.66
N LEU A 252 -35.96 -1.16 -19.40
CA LEU A 252 -36.47 -0.98 -18.05
C LEU A 252 -36.52 -2.30 -17.27
N ARG A 253 -36.90 -3.42 -17.92
CA ARG A 253 -36.90 -4.74 -17.30
C ARG A 253 -35.49 -5.19 -16.88
N ALA A 254 -34.49 -5.04 -17.76
CA ALA A 254 -33.10 -5.32 -17.41
C ALA A 254 -32.57 -4.40 -16.30
N THR A 255 -32.90 -3.12 -16.35
CA THR A 255 -32.51 -2.14 -15.33
C THR A 255 -33.11 -2.47 -13.97
N ALA A 256 -34.39 -2.83 -13.91
CA ALA A 256 -35.06 -3.25 -12.69
C ALA A 256 -34.45 -4.55 -12.11
N LYS A 257 -34.07 -5.53 -12.96
CA LYS A 257 -33.29 -6.70 -12.52
C LYS A 257 -31.98 -6.28 -11.86
N GLY A 258 -31.26 -5.32 -12.43
CA GLY A 258 -30.03 -4.78 -11.86
C GLY A 258 -30.23 -4.19 -10.46
N TRP A 259 -31.25 -3.36 -10.27
CA TRP A 259 -31.58 -2.79 -8.95
C TRP A 259 -32.05 -3.83 -7.93
N ILE A 260 -32.83 -4.82 -8.36
CA ILE A 260 -33.23 -5.96 -7.52
C ILE A 260 -31.98 -6.75 -7.09
N TYR A 261 -31.04 -6.99 -8.00
CA TYR A 261 -29.79 -7.67 -7.66
C TYR A 261 -28.98 -6.88 -6.63
N CYS A 262 -28.82 -5.56 -6.80
CA CYS A 262 -28.06 -4.71 -5.87
C CYS A 262 -28.70 -4.58 -4.49
N ARG A 263 -30.04 -4.68 -4.40
CA ARG A 263 -30.76 -4.80 -3.12
C ARG A 263 -30.32 -6.03 -2.33
N ASP A 264 -30.29 -7.17 -3.02
CA ASP A 264 -30.08 -8.48 -2.42
C ASP A 264 -28.59 -8.79 -2.22
N ASN A 265 -27.72 -8.15 -3.02
CA ASN A 265 -26.28 -8.42 -3.09
C ASN A 265 -25.45 -7.12 -3.05
N GLU A 266 -25.69 -6.28 -2.05
CA GLU A 266 -25.02 -4.96 -1.90
C GLU A 266 -23.49 -5.03 -2.05
N GLU A 267 -22.83 -5.99 -1.39
CA GLU A 267 -21.37 -6.12 -1.45
C GLU A 267 -20.88 -6.50 -2.86
N ALA A 268 -21.57 -7.43 -3.51
CA ALA A 268 -21.24 -7.82 -4.88
C ALA A 268 -21.50 -6.65 -5.86
N CYS A 269 -22.58 -5.91 -5.67
CA CYS A 269 -22.90 -4.75 -6.50
C CYS A 269 -21.90 -3.60 -6.30
N LYS A 270 -21.49 -3.32 -5.05
CA LYS A 270 -20.39 -2.40 -4.73
C LYS A 270 -19.09 -2.82 -5.42
N SER A 271 -18.75 -4.10 -5.41
CA SER A 271 -17.50 -4.61 -6.01
C SER A 271 -17.42 -4.46 -7.53
N MET A 272 -18.55 -4.20 -8.21
CA MET A 272 -18.58 -3.91 -9.65
C MET A 272 -18.20 -2.46 -9.98
N LEU A 273 -18.15 -1.58 -8.97
CA LEU A 273 -17.76 -0.18 -9.13
C LEU A 273 -16.24 -0.04 -9.19
N TYR A 274 -15.77 0.98 -9.91
CA TYR A 274 -14.33 1.25 -10.03
C TYR A 274 -13.70 1.57 -8.68
N ASP A 275 -14.31 2.51 -7.94
CA ASP A 275 -14.07 2.71 -6.51
C ASP A 275 -15.13 1.90 -5.74
N HIS A 276 -14.69 1.16 -4.72
CA HIS A 276 -15.53 0.28 -3.90
C HIS A 276 -15.14 0.36 -2.42
N GLY A 277 -14.57 1.50 -1.98
CA GLY A 277 -14.23 1.75 -0.59
C GLY A 277 -15.45 1.92 0.34
N PRO A 278 -15.20 2.17 1.65
CA PRO A 278 -16.24 2.34 2.67
C PRO A 278 -17.32 3.38 2.30
N HIS A 279 -16.92 4.46 1.62
CA HIS A 279 -17.84 5.48 1.12
C HIS A 279 -18.91 4.90 0.16
N GLN A 280 -18.49 4.04 -0.77
CA GLN A 280 -19.39 3.42 -1.74
C GLN A 280 -20.28 2.35 -1.10
N GLU A 281 -19.83 1.74 -0.01
CA GLU A 281 -20.62 0.82 0.79
C GLU A 281 -21.77 1.54 1.52
N TRP A 282 -21.46 2.65 2.18
CA TRP A 282 -22.47 3.57 2.73
C TRP A 282 -23.46 3.99 1.64
N MET A 283 -22.93 4.50 0.52
CA MET A 283 -23.75 4.99 -0.58
C MET A 283 -24.68 3.90 -1.10
N MET A 284 -24.19 2.66 -1.25
CA MET A 284 -25.01 1.56 -1.73
C MET A 284 -26.18 1.24 -0.78
N ARG A 285 -25.92 1.21 0.54
CA ARG A 285 -26.96 1.00 1.55
C ARG A 285 -28.01 2.11 1.54
N GLU A 286 -27.58 3.37 1.48
CA GLU A 286 -28.50 4.51 1.47
C GLU A 286 -29.29 4.62 0.17
N VAL A 287 -28.66 4.35 -0.99
CA VAL A 287 -29.35 4.26 -2.28
C VAL A 287 -30.44 3.18 -2.24
N ASN A 288 -30.14 2.01 -1.69
CA ASN A 288 -31.16 0.99 -1.47
C ASN A 288 -32.26 1.46 -0.53
N ARG A 289 -31.97 2.24 0.52
CA ARG A 289 -33.00 2.82 1.40
C ARG A 289 -33.88 3.87 0.71
N LEU A 290 -33.36 4.57 -0.30
CA LEU A 290 -34.14 5.51 -1.10
C LEU A 290 -35.07 4.78 -2.08
N ILE A 291 -34.65 3.63 -2.61
CA ILE A 291 -35.45 2.80 -3.50
C ILE A 291 -36.47 1.97 -2.69
N TRP A 292 -36.01 1.22 -1.71
CA TRP A 292 -36.75 0.18 -1.00
C TRP A 292 -37.24 0.61 0.40
N PRO A 293 -38.41 0.11 0.86
CA PRO A 293 -39.39 -0.64 0.09
C PRO A 293 -40.04 0.23 -0.99
N SER A 294 -40.37 -0.36 -2.15
CA SER A 294 -41.05 0.31 -3.26
C SER A 294 -42.47 -0.28 -3.40
N PRO A 295 -43.51 0.30 -2.75
CA PRO A 295 -44.83 -0.34 -2.72
C PRO A 295 -45.48 -0.55 -4.08
N LEU A 296 -45.23 0.37 -5.02
CA LEU A 296 -45.71 0.29 -6.40
C LEU A 296 -44.78 -0.51 -7.33
N GLY A 297 -43.67 -1.03 -6.79
CA GLY A 297 -42.59 -1.69 -7.52
C GLY A 297 -41.43 -0.75 -7.86
N VAL A 298 -40.22 -1.31 -7.96
CA VAL A 298 -39.01 -0.56 -8.30
C VAL A 298 -39.16 0.22 -9.60
N GLY A 299 -38.73 1.47 -9.62
CA GLY A 299 -38.81 2.28 -10.83
C GLY A 299 -40.20 2.85 -11.13
N PHE A 300 -41.25 2.51 -10.38
CA PHE A 300 -42.59 3.01 -10.65
C PHE A 300 -42.75 4.46 -10.17
N MET A 301 -43.44 5.32 -10.95
CA MET A 301 -43.71 6.70 -10.54
C MET A 301 -44.91 6.77 -9.59
N ASP A 302 -44.69 7.24 -8.36
CA ASP A 302 -45.79 7.57 -7.46
C ASP A 302 -46.39 8.95 -7.82
N PRO A 303 -47.68 9.04 -8.20
CA PRO A 303 -48.29 10.31 -8.60
C PRO A 303 -48.35 11.35 -7.47
N GLY A 304 -48.44 10.93 -6.20
CA GLY A 304 -48.45 11.80 -5.04
C GLY A 304 -47.08 12.43 -4.79
N LEU A 305 -46.01 11.65 -4.91
CA LEU A 305 -44.63 12.16 -4.83
C LEU A 305 -44.29 13.08 -6.02
N LEU A 306 -44.76 12.73 -7.23
CA LEU A 306 -44.64 13.62 -8.39
C LEU A 306 -45.39 14.94 -8.16
N ASN A 307 -46.63 14.90 -7.68
CA ASN A 307 -47.40 16.10 -7.38
C ASN A 307 -46.71 16.96 -6.30
N THR A 308 -46.13 16.32 -5.28
CA THR A 308 -45.34 17.02 -4.24
C THR A 308 -44.15 17.75 -4.87
N THR A 309 -43.42 17.07 -5.77
CA THR A 309 -42.31 17.66 -6.52
C THR A 309 -42.76 18.86 -7.36
N LEU A 310 -43.86 18.72 -8.12
CA LEU A 310 -44.42 19.81 -8.93
C LEU A 310 -44.88 21.00 -8.08
N ASN A 311 -45.49 20.73 -6.92
CA ASN A 311 -45.87 21.80 -5.98
C ASN A 311 -44.64 22.56 -5.47
N MET A 312 -43.54 21.87 -5.14
CA MET A 312 -42.31 22.51 -4.69
C MET A 312 -41.64 23.35 -5.80
N LEU A 313 -41.66 22.87 -7.04
CA LEU A 313 -41.24 23.68 -8.20
C LEU A 313 -42.13 24.90 -8.40
N ASN A 314 -43.45 24.76 -8.21
CA ASN A 314 -44.39 25.85 -8.39
C ASN A 314 -44.18 26.97 -7.34
N ILE A 315 -44.08 26.63 -6.05
CA ILE A 315 -43.88 27.65 -5.00
C ILE A 315 -42.55 28.38 -5.13
N THR A 316 -41.56 27.77 -5.79
CA THR A 316 -40.25 28.38 -6.04
C THR A 316 -40.14 29.05 -7.42
N GLY A 317 -41.20 28.99 -8.23
CA GLY A 317 -41.27 29.65 -9.54
C GLY A 317 -40.50 28.96 -10.68
N HIS A 318 -40.23 27.65 -10.55
CA HIS A 318 -39.46 26.86 -11.55
C HIS A 318 -40.33 26.00 -12.48
N LEU A 319 -41.66 26.16 -12.44
CA LEU A 319 -42.53 25.62 -13.50
C LEU A 319 -42.87 26.72 -14.50
N HIS A 320 -42.72 26.40 -15.77
CA HIS A 320 -43.18 27.23 -16.86
C HIS A 320 -44.59 26.79 -17.29
N HIS A 321 -45.40 27.71 -17.79
CA HIS A 321 -46.77 27.41 -18.24
C HIS A 321 -46.84 27.11 -19.74
N THR A 322 -45.76 26.57 -20.31
CA THR A 322 -45.72 26.14 -21.70
C THR A 322 -46.25 24.72 -21.80
N SER A 323 -47.21 24.48 -22.69
CA SER A 323 -47.80 23.14 -22.85
C SER A 323 -46.93 22.27 -23.77
N SER A 324 -46.37 21.18 -23.24
CA SER A 324 -45.98 20.04 -24.08
C SER A 324 -47.21 19.18 -24.39
N PRO A 325 -47.37 18.66 -25.62
CA PRO A 325 -48.47 17.74 -25.94
C PRO A 325 -48.29 16.35 -25.31
N TYR A 326 -47.11 16.06 -24.73
CA TYR A 326 -46.78 14.78 -24.12
C TYR A 326 -46.86 14.83 -22.60
N PRO A 327 -47.21 13.71 -21.93
CA PRO A 327 -47.18 13.64 -20.48
C PRO A 327 -45.74 13.69 -19.96
N LEU A 328 -45.56 14.35 -18.82
CA LEU A 328 -44.27 14.40 -18.09
C LEU A 328 -43.79 13.01 -17.67
N SER A 329 -44.71 12.08 -17.36
CA SER A 329 -44.36 10.72 -16.94
C SER A 329 -45.28 9.68 -17.58
N ASP A 330 -44.71 8.55 -17.98
CA ASP A 330 -45.46 7.38 -18.47
C ASP A 330 -44.98 6.10 -17.77
N SER A 331 -45.76 5.64 -16.79
CA SER A 331 -45.43 4.43 -16.02
C SER A 331 -45.92 3.13 -16.67
N SER A 332 -46.52 3.18 -17.87
CA SER A 332 -47.00 1.97 -18.55
C SER A 332 -45.85 1.02 -18.93
N TYR A 333 -44.69 1.56 -19.32
CA TYR A 333 -43.48 0.78 -19.64
C TYR A 333 -42.94 0.08 -18.40
N MET A 334 -42.85 0.80 -17.27
CA MET A 334 -42.38 0.22 -16.02
C MET A 334 -43.37 -0.82 -15.49
N ARG A 335 -44.68 -0.58 -15.59
CA ARG A 335 -45.71 -1.57 -15.20
C ARG A 335 -45.52 -2.87 -15.97
N TRP A 336 -45.34 -2.81 -17.28
CA TRP A 336 -45.07 -4.00 -18.09
C TRP A 336 -43.81 -4.75 -17.62
N ALA A 337 -42.74 -4.02 -17.32
CA ALA A 337 -41.49 -4.61 -16.86
C ALA A 337 -41.66 -5.29 -15.48
N LEU A 338 -42.38 -4.64 -14.56
CA LEU A 338 -42.69 -5.18 -13.23
C LEU A 338 -43.56 -6.43 -13.32
N ASP A 339 -44.67 -6.40 -14.06
CA ASP A 339 -45.57 -7.55 -14.25
C ASP A 339 -44.80 -8.75 -14.82
N SER A 340 -43.90 -8.48 -15.78
CA SER A 340 -43.04 -9.51 -16.36
C SER A 340 -42.06 -10.10 -15.34
N LEU A 341 -41.46 -9.30 -14.47
CA LEU A 341 -40.54 -9.77 -13.44
C LEU A 341 -41.26 -10.51 -12.32
N GLU A 342 -42.44 -10.05 -11.89
CA GLU A 342 -43.27 -10.74 -10.91
C GLU A 342 -43.68 -12.12 -11.41
N SER A 343 -44.05 -12.25 -12.70
CA SER A 343 -44.38 -13.56 -13.29
C SER A 343 -43.20 -14.54 -13.31
N GLN A 344 -41.97 -14.03 -13.22
CA GLN A 344 -40.73 -14.81 -13.13
C GLN A 344 -40.30 -15.05 -11.66
N GLY A 345 -41.07 -14.58 -10.68
CA GLY A 345 -40.80 -14.78 -9.26
C GLY A 345 -39.83 -13.77 -8.63
N TYR A 346 -39.50 -12.67 -9.32
CA TYR A 346 -38.70 -11.61 -8.71
C TYR A 346 -39.53 -10.82 -7.70
N ASP A 347 -38.95 -10.54 -6.53
CA ASP A 347 -39.51 -9.55 -5.60
C ASP A 347 -39.24 -8.14 -6.14
N VAL A 348 -40.23 -7.54 -6.78
CA VAL A 348 -40.12 -6.20 -7.35
C VAL A 348 -40.45 -5.08 -6.36
N ARG A 349 -40.94 -5.41 -5.15
CA ARG A 349 -41.39 -4.40 -4.16
C ARG A 349 -40.42 -4.28 -2.99
N GLY A 350 -39.70 -5.34 -2.63
CA GLY A 350 -38.74 -5.33 -1.53
C GLY A 350 -39.38 -4.96 -0.19
N GLN A 351 -40.63 -5.35 0.06
CA GLN A 351 -41.40 -4.91 1.24
C GLN A 351 -40.74 -5.30 2.56
N ASN A 352 -39.99 -6.40 2.56
CA ASN A 352 -39.27 -6.90 3.72
C ASN A 352 -37.81 -6.42 3.76
N TRP A 353 -37.39 -5.56 2.82
CA TRP A 353 -36.06 -5.00 2.85
C TRP A 353 -35.92 -4.12 4.09
N SER A 354 -35.07 -4.56 5.01
CA SER A 354 -34.77 -3.88 6.25
C SER A 354 -33.32 -4.18 6.59
N LYS A 355 -32.48 -3.16 6.47
CA LYS A 355 -31.08 -3.22 6.88
C LYS A 355 -30.75 -2.09 7.83
N SER A 356 -29.88 -2.37 8.80
CA SER A 356 -29.34 -1.37 9.71
C SER A 356 -28.67 -0.24 8.93
N GLN A 357 -28.68 0.94 9.55
CA GLN A 357 -27.83 2.03 9.12
C GLN A 357 -26.38 1.59 9.30
N LEU A 358 -25.53 1.97 8.35
CA LEU A 358 -24.09 1.77 8.48
C LEU A 358 -23.53 2.91 9.32
N HIS A 359 -22.38 2.67 9.94
CA HIS A 359 -21.60 3.71 10.62
C HIS A 359 -20.18 3.71 10.07
N PHE A 360 -19.51 4.85 10.18
CA PHE A 360 -18.08 4.92 9.95
C PHE A 360 -17.36 4.83 11.29
N CYS A 361 -16.39 3.93 11.37
CA CYS A 361 -15.53 3.74 12.52
C CYS A 361 -14.07 3.92 12.14
N MET A 362 -13.25 4.30 13.12
CA MET A 362 -11.81 4.35 13.02
C MET A 362 -11.21 3.61 14.21
N ASN A 363 -10.25 2.71 13.98
CA ASN A 363 -9.57 2.05 15.09
C ASN A 363 -8.62 3.04 15.77
N SER A 364 -8.36 2.83 17.07
CA SER A 364 -7.43 3.66 17.83
C SER A 364 -6.06 3.72 17.16
N GLY A 365 -5.61 4.93 16.80
CA GLY A 365 -4.29 5.16 16.21
C GLY A 365 -4.21 4.95 14.69
N GLU A 366 -5.30 4.56 14.03
CA GLU A 366 -5.38 4.49 12.57
C GLU A 366 -5.83 5.84 11.98
N THR A 367 -5.48 6.07 10.72
CA THR A 367 -5.97 7.23 9.93
C THR A 367 -7.02 6.84 8.91
N ALA A 368 -7.24 5.53 8.70
CA ALA A 368 -8.24 5.01 7.79
C ALA A 368 -9.53 4.70 8.54
N PHE A 369 -10.67 5.05 7.94
CA PHE A 369 -11.99 4.68 8.42
C PHE A 369 -12.50 3.43 7.68
N HIS A 370 -13.45 2.72 8.28
CA HIS A 370 -14.14 1.58 7.70
C HIS A 370 -15.63 1.63 8.07
N VAL A 371 -16.45 0.85 7.36
CA VAL A 371 -17.86 0.66 7.73
C VAL A 371 -17.96 -0.35 8.87
N CYS A 372 -18.78 -0.04 9.87
CA CYS A 372 -19.04 -0.85 11.05
C CYS A 372 -20.54 -0.88 11.36
N ASP A 373 -20.98 -1.92 12.10
CA ASP A 373 -22.38 -2.07 12.53
C ASP A 373 -22.73 -1.26 13.79
N ASP A 374 -21.71 -0.78 14.52
CA ASP A 374 -21.85 0.02 15.75
C ASP A 374 -21.34 1.45 15.54
N ILE A 375 -21.86 2.42 16.29
CA ILE A 375 -21.34 3.81 16.30
C ILE A 375 -19.92 3.79 16.89
N GLU A 376 -19.00 4.62 16.34
CA GLU A 376 -17.67 4.79 16.93
C GLU A 376 -17.80 5.19 18.41
N ALA A 377 -17.00 4.56 19.27
CA ALA A 377 -17.30 4.40 20.68
C ALA A 377 -17.53 5.71 21.46
N THR A 378 -18.22 5.58 22.59
CA THR A 378 -18.74 6.65 23.45
C THR A 378 -17.77 7.78 23.75
N ILE A 379 -18.26 9.01 23.66
CA ILE A 379 -17.57 10.19 24.20
C ILE A 379 -17.46 10.04 25.71
N CYS A 380 -16.32 9.52 26.16
CA CYS A 380 -16.04 9.38 27.57
C CYS A 380 -15.54 10.70 28.16
N PRO A 381 -15.95 11.02 29.41
CA PRO A 381 -15.44 12.19 30.09
C PRO A 381 -13.92 12.08 30.25
N ALA A 382 -13.24 13.21 30.35
CA ALA A 382 -11.80 13.22 30.58
C ALA A 382 -11.44 12.35 31.81
N GLY A 383 -10.37 11.57 31.66
CA GLY A 383 -10.01 10.48 32.57
C GLY A 383 -10.63 9.12 32.25
N TYR A 384 -11.54 8.98 31.28
CA TYR A 384 -12.22 7.72 30.96
C TYR A 384 -12.02 7.35 29.47
N SER A 385 -11.99 6.05 29.15
CA SER A 385 -11.99 5.52 27.77
C SER A 385 -13.22 4.66 27.51
N ALA A 386 -13.64 4.62 26.24
CA ALA A 386 -14.73 3.74 25.83
C ALA A 386 -14.24 2.30 25.72
N ILE A 387 -15.08 1.35 26.16
CA ILE A 387 -14.85 -0.10 25.97
C ILE A 387 -15.97 -0.77 25.17
N ALA A 388 -17.10 -0.09 25.00
CA ALA A 388 -18.23 -0.50 24.16
C ALA A 388 -19.11 0.72 23.86
N ALA A 389 -20.09 0.56 22.97
CA ALA A 389 -21.15 1.53 22.77
C ALA A 389 -21.90 1.81 24.08
N ASN A 390 -21.87 3.07 24.51
CA ASN A 390 -22.39 3.65 25.76
C ASN A 390 -21.70 3.21 27.05
N GLN A 391 -20.45 2.71 27.00
CA GLN A 391 -19.73 2.25 28.18
C GLN A 391 -18.34 2.87 28.32
N CYS A 392 -18.20 3.74 29.33
CA CYS A 392 -16.94 4.37 29.72
C CYS A 392 -16.37 3.70 30.95
N VAL A 393 -15.09 3.35 30.90
CA VAL A 393 -14.31 2.93 32.06
C VAL A 393 -13.25 3.97 32.38
N PRO A 394 -12.97 4.20 33.67
CA PRO A 394 -11.91 5.11 34.06
C PRO A 394 -10.57 4.57 33.56
N CYS A 395 -9.71 5.48 33.09
CA CYS A 395 -8.37 5.14 32.68
C CYS A 395 -7.59 4.54 33.85
N PRO A 396 -6.91 3.40 33.63
CA PRO A 396 -6.15 2.75 34.68
C PRO A 396 -4.97 3.63 35.14
N PRO A 397 -4.44 3.43 36.36
CA PRO A 397 -3.31 4.19 36.87
C PRO A 397 -2.12 4.19 35.89
N GLY A 398 -1.47 5.34 35.76
CA GLY A 398 -0.41 5.55 34.76
C GLY A 398 -0.88 5.85 33.33
N SER A 399 -2.20 5.97 33.12
CA SER A 399 -2.79 6.44 31.87
C SER A 399 -3.88 7.49 32.12
N PHE A 400 -4.14 8.33 31.11
CA PHE A 400 -5.09 9.44 31.19
C PHE A 400 -5.76 9.69 29.84
N ALA A 401 -6.91 10.33 29.90
CA ALA A 401 -7.63 10.84 28.73
C ALA A 401 -7.82 12.35 28.95
N PRO A 402 -7.04 13.23 28.28
CA PRO A 402 -6.97 14.65 28.63
C PRO A 402 -8.23 15.44 28.30
N HIS A 403 -9.05 14.94 27.38
CA HIS A 403 -10.22 15.64 26.87
C HIS A 403 -11.41 14.68 26.77
N ASN A 404 -12.60 15.25 26.93
CA ASN A 404 -13.85 14.54 26.63
C ASN A 404 -13.80 14.07 25.17
N GLY A 405 -14.16 12.81 24.91
CA GLY A 405 -14.27 12.31 23.54
C GLY A 405 -13.01 11.72 22.93
N THR A 406 -11.89 11.62 23.67
CA THR A 406 -10.66 10.91 23.22
C THR A 406 -10.83 9.37 23.18
N GLY A 407 -12.07 8.90 23.07
CA GLY A 407 -12.57 7.62 23.54
C GLY A 407 -12.37 6.44 22.62
N ASN A 408 -11.12 6.09 22.30
CA ASN A 408 -10.80 4.69 21.95
C ASN A 408 -9.60 4.12 22.73
N SER A 409 -8.77 4.92 23.41
CA SER A 409 -7.77 4.40 24.35
C SER A 409 -7.24 5.43 25.34
N CYS A 410 -6.96 4.99 26.56
CA CYS A 410 -6.22 5.79 27.54
C CYS A 410 -4.77 5.97 27.09
N GLN A 411 -4.30 7.22 27.09
CA GLN A 411 -2.92 7.55 26.75
C GLN A 411 -2.04 7.30 27.96
N ALA A 412 -0.88 6.69 27.79
CA ALA A 412 0.10 6.62 28.87
C ALA A 412 0.50 8.04 29.31
N CYS A 413 0.63 8.25 30.62
CA CYS A 413 1.13 9.51 31.16
C CYS A 413 2.51 9.86 30.53
N PRO A 414 2.70 11.05 29.94
CA PRO A 414 4.01 11.44 29.42
C PRO A 414 5.06 11.43 30.54
N PRO A 415 6.36 11.25 30.19
CA PRO A 415 7.44 11.20 31.16
C PRO A 415 7.38 12.39 32.12
N GLY A 416 7.30 12.10 33.42
CA GLY A 416 7.15 13.12 34.45
C GLY A 416 5.73 13.56 34.79
N THR A 417 4.74 12.72 34.51
CA THR A 417 3.36 12.96 34.87
C THR A 417 2.78 11.73 35.56
N PHE A 418 1.90 11.95 36.54
CA PHE A 418 1.39 10.88 37.42
C PHE A 418 -0.13 10.90 37.47
N SER A 419 -0.74 9.70 37.48
CA SER A 419 -2.15 9.47 37.75
C SER A 419 -2.28 8.24 38.65
N SER A 420 -2.56 8.45 39.94
CA SER A 420 -2.68 7.39 40.97
C SER A 420 -4.04 6.72 41.01
N GLN A 421 -5.07 7.34 40.41
CA GLN A 421 -6.45 6.93 40.57
C GLN A 421 -7.08 6.66 39.20
N ASN A 422 -7.96 5.65 39.18
CA ASN A 422 -8.87 5.42 38.07
C ASN A 422 -9.62 6.73 37.75
N GLY A 423 -9.48 7.25 36.54
CA GLY A 423 -10.15 8.49 36.15
C GLY A 423 -9.36 9.77 36.40
N GLY A 424 -8.10 9.66 36.83
CA GLY A 424 -7.28 10.81 37.23
C GLY A 424 -7.03 11.81 36.10
N LEU A 425 -7.50 13.04 36.30
CA LEU A 425 -7.17 14.23 35.53
C LEU A 425 -5.94 14.90 36.17
N LYS A 426 -4.91 15.18 35.37
CA LYS A 426 -3.66 15.75 35.89
C LYS A 426 -3.86 17.21 36.32
N ASP A 427 -3.59 17.51 37.59
CA ASP A 427 -3.27 18.86 38.08
C ASP A 427 -1.80 19.17 37.69
N PRO A 428 -1.45 20.36 37.16
CA PRO A 428 -0.10 20.63 36.63
C PRO A 428 1.06 20.52 37.63
N ASN A 429 0.80 20.38 38.94
CA ASN A 429 1.79 20.64 39.98
C ASN A 429 2.25 19.47 40.86
N ASP A 430 1.86 18.22 40.60
CA ASP A 430 2.42 17.07 41.34
C ASP A 430 3.06 16.03 40.43
N TYR A 431 4.33 15.70 40.73
CA TYR A 431 5.24 14.88 39.93
C TYR A 431 5.69 13.65 40.75
N LEU A 432 5.43 12.44 40.26
CA LEU A 432 6.00 11.18 40.77
C LEU A 432 6.27 10.22 39.58
N ASP A 433 7.36 9.45 39.66
CA ASP A 433 7.93 8.66 38.57
C ASP A 433 7.82 7.14 38.90
N GLU A 434 6.93 6.41 38.21
CA GLU A 434 6.91 4.94 37.91
C GLU A 434 5.47 4.35 37.74
N PRO A 435 5.22 3.37 36.82
CA PRO A 435 4.04 2.49 36.89
C PRO A 435 4.26 1.30 37.84
N GLY A 436 3.53 1.29 38.96
CA GLY A 436 3.38 0.13 39.86
C GLY A 436 4.17 0.14 41.18
N GLY A 437 4.85 1.24 41.54
CA GLY A 437 5.65 1.35 42.77
C GLY A 437 4.99 2.18 43.89
N VAL A 438 5.02 1.65 45.12
CA VAL A 438 4.48 2.25 46.35
C VAL A 438 5.67 2.79 47.20
N LEU A 439 6.14 4.02 46.93
CA LEU A 439 7.18 4.82 47.68
C LEU A 439 8.70 4.61 47.37
N CYS A 440 9.51 5.70 47.49
CA CYS A 440 10.75 6.03 46.73
C CYS A 440 12.16 5.83 47.38
N SER A 441 13.25 5.80 46.56
CA SER A 441 14.60 6.40 46.78
C SER A 441 15.55 6.31 45.55
N GLY A 442 16.46 7.29 45.30
CA GLY A 442 17.22 7.46 44.03
C GLY A 442 18.75 7.18 44.04
N CYS A 443 19.35 6.95 42.86
CA CYS A 443 20.79 6.63 42.65
C CYS A 443 21.75 7.85 42.84
N PRO A 444 23.05 7.63 43.14
CA PRO A 444 24.04 8.69 43.31
C PRO A 444 24.31 9.50 42.03
N SER A 445 24.67 10.79 42.20
CA SER A 445 24.95 11.72 41.10
C SER A 445 26.02 11.19 40.14
N GLY A 446 25.67 11.15 38.85
CA GLY A 446 26.50 10.63 37.76
C GLY A 446 26.09 9.25 37.24
N THR A 447 24.92 8.74 37.63
CA THR A 447 24.33 7.48 37.13
C THR A 447 22.86 7.68 36.70
N ARG A 448 22.35 6.87 35.77
CA ARG A 448 20.94 6.86 35.35
C ARG A 448 20.34 5.44 35.38
N VAL A 449 19.02 5.35 35.52
CA VAL A 449 18.22 4.10 35.53
C VAL A 449 18.07 3.56 34.09
N GLY A 450 18.03 2.24 33.94
CA GLY A 450 17.87 1.59 32.64
C GLY A 450 16.51 1.86 32.00
N ALA A 451 16.45 1.85 30.66
CA ALA A 451 15.24 2.16 29.90
C ALA A 451 14.07 1.16 30.09
N ASP A 452 14.29 0.07 30.82
CA ASP A 452 13.31 -0.96 31.19
C ASP A 452 12.71 -0.76 32.60
N GLY A 453 13.06 0.32 33.30
CA GLY A 453 12.60 0.58 34.66
C GLY A 453 13.26 -0.29 35.73
N ARG A 454 14.34 -1.02 35.42
CA ARG A 454 15.11 -1.77 36.43
C ARG A 454 16.27 -0.94 36.98
N VAL A 455 16.44 -0.94 38.30
CA VAL A 455 17.52 -0.20 38.98
C VAL A 455 18.86 -0.92 38.80
N ILE A 456 19.63 -0.49 37.81
CA ILE A 456 21.06 -0.79 37.70
C ILE A 456 21.79 0.52 37.37
N CYS A 457 22.36 1.18 38.37
CA CYS A 457 23.02 2.47 38.19
C CYS A 457 24.37 2.30 37.42
N GLY A 458 24.53 2.87 36.21
CA GLY A 458 25.77 2.78 35.39
C GLY A 458 26.07 4.00 34.49
N LYS A 459 27.34 4.17 34.03
CA LYS A 459 27.82 5.30 33.19
C LYS A 459 27.82 4.97 31.68
N VAL A 460 27.50 5.98 30.86
CA VAL A 460 27.17 5.86 29.43
C VAL A 460 28.38 5.68 28.51
N GLY A 461 28.27 4.71 27.60
CA GLY A 461 29.00 4.63 26.33
C GLY A 461 28.02 4.49 25.16
N PHE A 462 28.46 4.79 23.94
CA PHE A 462 27.69 4.89 22.69
C PHE A 462 27.03 3.58 22.19
N GLU A 463 26.79 2.58 23.04
CA GLU A 463 26.35 1.22 22.68
C GLU A 463 24.89 0.85 23.02
N ASP A 464 24.19 1.65 23.82
CA ASP A 464 22.96 1.16 24.50
C ASP A 464 21.68 1.09 23.63
N SER A 465 21.64 1.63 22.41
CA SER A 465 20.48 1.48 21.52
C SER A 465 20.44 0.11 20.82
N LEU A 466 21.60 -0.36 20.35
CA LEU A 466 21.69 -1.64 19.63
C LEU A 466 21.58 -2.82 20.60
N VAL A 467 22.20 -2.71 21.79
CA VAL A 467 22.19 -3.77 22.80
C VAL A 467 20.77 -4.02 23.31
N HIS A 468 19.98 -2.97 23.56
CA HIS A 468 18.56 -3.13 23.92
C HIS A 468 17.74 -3.79 22.80
N LEU A 469 17.98 -3.43 21.54
CA LEU A 469 17.31 -4.02 20.38
C LEU A 469 17.66 -5.51 20.20
N ILE A 470 18.94 -5.87 20.42
CA ILE A 470 19.46 -7.24 20.41
C ILE A 470 18.89 -8.05 21.59
N VAL A 471 18.79 -7.43 22.77
CA VAL A 471 18.29 -8.06 23.99
C VAL A 471 16.78 -8.31 23.96
N ALA A 472 16.01 -7.42 23.33
CA ALA A 472 14.57 -7.58 23.13
C ALA A 472 14.23 -8.66 22.08
N ASN A 473 15.16 -8.95 21.17
CA ASN A 473 14.97 -9.88 20.05
C ASN A 473 16.02 -11.00 20.01
N LYS A 474 16.44 -11.49 21.19
CA LYS A 474 17.52 -12.48 21.34
C LYS A 474 17.36 -13.72 20.47
N ALA A 475 16.13 -14.16 20.24
CA ALA A 475 15.84 -15.34 19.42
C ALA A 475 16.18 -15.10 17.94
N LEU A 476 15.77 -13.96 17.37
CA LEU A 476 16.03 -13.60 15.97
C LEU A 476 17.53 -13.31 15.74
N VAL A 477 18.15 -12.52 16.63
CA VAL A 477 19.58 -12.23 16.55
C VAL A 477 20.42 -13.49 16.76
N GLY A 478 20.00 -14.38 17.68
CA GLY A 478 20.64 -15.67 17.91
C GLY A 478 20.57 -16.58 16.69
N ALA A 479 19.42 -16.64 16.01
CA ALA A 479 19.26 -17.40 14.76
C ALA A 479 20.13 -16.84 13.63
N TRP A 480 20.15 -15.51 13.47
CA TRP A 480 20.99 -14.82 12.47
C TRP A 480 22.49 -15.05 12.72
N ALA A 481 22.95 -14.84 13.97
CA ALA A 481 24.34 -15.05 14.37
C ALA A 481 24.75 -16.52 14.25
N GLY A 482 23.85 -17.46 14.57
CA GLY A 482 24.06 -18.89 14.39
C GLY A 482 24.23 -19.29 12.92
N ALA A 483 23.41 -18.74 12.03
CA ALA A 483 23.53 -18.98 10.58
C ALA A 483 24.84 -18.40 10.02
N MET A 484 25.21 -17.18 10.40
CA MET A 484 26.48 -16.56 10.00
C MET A 484 27.70 -17.27 10.60
N GLY A 485 27.59 -17.78 11.83
CA GLY A 485 28.59 -18.63 12.46
C GLY A 485 28.77 -19.97 11.73
N LEU A 486 27.68 -20.60 11.30
CA LEU A 486 27.72 -21.79 10.46
C LEU A 486 28.40 -21.51 9.11
N ALA A 487 28.09 -20.38 8.48
CA ALA A 487 28.73 -19.95 7.24
C ALA A 487 30.26 -19.78 7.43
N GLY A 488 30.69 -19.13 8.51
CA GLY A 488 32.11 -19.00 8.87
C GLY A 488 32.78 -20.34 9.17
N PHE A 489 32.11 -21.21 9.93
CA PHE A 489 32.62 -22.55 10.22
C PHE A 489 32.80 -23.38 8.95
N LEU A 490 31.82 -23.39 8.06
CA LEU A 490 31.89 -24.09 6.77
C LEU A 490 33.04 -23.55 5.90
N PHE A 491 33.25 -22.23 5.88
CA PHE A 491 34.39 -21.62 5.19
C PHE A 491 35.72 -22.17 5.70
N PHE A 492 35.97 -22.09 7.01
CA PHE A 492 37.23 -22.53 7.62
C PHE A 492 37.40 -24.05 7.55
N TYR A 493 36.32 -24.81 7.74
CA TYR A 493 36.32 -26.27 7.62
C TYR A 493 36.74 -26.69 6.21
N ILE A 494 36.06 -26.17 5.18
CA ILE A 494 36.38 -26.48 3.77
C ILE A 494 37.78 -26.00 3.43
N LYS A 495 38.20 -24.81 3.88
CA LYS A 495 39.54 -24.29 3.58
C LYS A 495 40.66 -25.11 4.24
N ARG A 496 40.38 -25.68 5.42
CA ARG A 496 41.29 -26.54 6.18
C ARG A 496 41.37 -27.94 5.61
N THR A 497 40.25 -28.53 5.20
CA THR A 497 40.23 -29.87 4.60
C THR A 497 40.73 -29.81 3.16
N GLU A 498 40.43 -28.73 2.43
CA GLU A 498 40.66 -28.61 0.99
C GLU A 498 41.06 -27.18 0.56
N PRO A 499 42.37 -26.88 0.54
CA PRO A 499 42.87 -25.53 0.22
C PRO A 499 42.51 -25.05 -1.19
N THR A 500 42.25 -25.98 -2.12
CA THR A 500 41.96 -25.76 -3.54
C THR A 500 40.48 -25.63 -3.87
N ALA A 501 39.58 -25.89 -2.91
CA ALA A 501 38.14 -25.75 -3.11
C ALA A 501 37.73 -24.27 -3.06
N ASP A 502 36.66 -23.93 -3.79
CA ASP A 502 36.05 -22.59 -3.75
C ASP A 502 35.21 -22.46 -2.48
N ALA A 503 35.90 -22.32 -1.34
CA ALA A 503 35.33 -22.32 0.00
C ALA A 503 34.34 -21.17 0.24
N VAL A 504 34.27 -20.19 -0.66
CA VAL A 504 33.40 -19.01 -0.58
C VAL A 504 31.95 -19.35 -0.97
N ILE A 505 31.73 -20.39 -1.77
CA ILE A 505 30.40 -20.67 -2.33
C ILE A 505 29.41 -21.17 -1.26
N MET A 506 29.83 -22.04 -0.34
CA MET A 506 28.97 -22.56 0.73
C MET A 506 28.50 -21.49 1.75
N PRO A 507 29.38 -20.60 2.26
CA PRO A 507 28.97 -19.45 3.07
C PRO A 507 28.01 -18.52 2.34
N SER A 508 28.18 -18.38 1.03
CA SER A 508 27.28 -17.58 0.18
C SER A 508 25.90 -18.20 0.09
N ALA A 509 25.79 -19.53 0.07
CA ALA A 509 24.51 -20.23 0.10
C ALA A 509 23.73 -19.92 1.39
N VAL A 510 24.41 -20.00 2.53
CA VAL A 510 23.82 -19.73 3.84
C VAL A 510 23.37 -18.27 3.94
N ALA A 511 24.21 -17.33 3.49
CA ALA A 511 23.87 -15.90 3.48
C ALA A 511 22.70 -15.58 2.54
N SER A 512 22.63 -16.17 1.34
CA SER A 512 21.52 -15.94 0.40
C SER A 512 20.19 -16.53 0.87
N ILE A 513 20.22 -17.66 1.59
CA ILE A 513 19.01 -18.23 2.21
C ILE A 513 18.51 -17.30 3.32
N LEU A 514 19.42 -16.85 4.18
CA LEU A 514 19.11 -15.94 5.28
C LEU A 514 18.54 -14.60 4.77
N GLU A 515 19.16 -14.03 3.73
CA GLU A 515 18.68 -12.82 3.06
C GLU A 515 17.25 -13.00 2.53
N THR A 516 16.95 -14.09 1.83
CA THR A 516 15.61 -14.33 1.28
C THR A 516 14.54 -14.43 2.37
N ILE A 517 14.88 -15.04 3.52
CA ILE A 517 13.96 -15.13 4.66
C ILE A 517 13.72 -13.73 5.26
N LEU A 518 14.78 -12.94 5.43
CA LEU A 518 14.68 -11.58 5.96
C LEU A 518 13.86 -10.67 5.04
N ASP A 519 14.04 -10.80 3.72
CA ASP A 519 13.26 -10.08 2.71
C ASP A 519 11.76 -10.44 2.77
N ALA A 520 11.43 -11.73 2.93
CA ALA A 520 10.05 -12.19 3.04
C ALA A 520 9.38 -11.70 4.34
N VAL A 521 10.13 -11.71 5.46
CA VAL A 521 9.69 -11.15 6.73
C VAL A 521 9.47 -9.64 6.61
N PHE A 522 10.38 -8.93 5.93
CA PHE A 522 10.26 -7.50 5.67
C PHE A 522 9.06 -7.16 4.77
N LEU A 523 8.80 -7.94 3.72
CA LEU A 523 7.59 -7.78 2.91
C LEU A 523 6.31 -8.00 3.73
N ASN A 524 6.29 -8.99 4.61
CA ASN A 524 5.18 -9.23 5.53
C ASN A 524 4.99 -8.07 6.52
N LEU A 525 6.09 -7.49 7.03
CA LEU A 525 6.06 -6.28 7.86
C LEU A 525 5.43 -5.10 7.11
N LEU A 526 5.79 -4.88 5.83
CA LEU A 526 5.19 -3.82 5.02
C LEU A 526 3.69 -4.01 4.80
N VAL A 527 3.22 -5.25 4.65
CA VAL A 527 1.79 -5.60 4.55
C VAL A 527 1.09 -5.35 5.87
N GLN A 528 1.67 -5.81 7.00
CA GLN A 528 1.12 -5.60 8.34
C GLN A 528 1.04 -4.12 8.72
N GLN A 529 1.95 -3.29 8.21
CA GLN A 529 1.98 -1.84 8.45
C GLN A 529 1.17 -1.03 7.42
N GLY A 530 0.49 -1.67 6.46
CA GLY A 530 -0.34 -1.00 5.45
C GLY A 530 0.45 -0.13 4.45
N ARG A 531 1.75 -0.38 4.28
CA ARG A 531 2.68 0.49 3.54
C ARG A 531 2.76 0.14 2.05
N MET A 532 1.63 0.25 1.34
CA MET A 532 1.48 -0.28 -0.03
C MET A 532 2.43 0.36 -1.07
N ASN A 533 2.82 1.63 -0.90
CA ASN A 533 3.76 2.30 -1.80
C ASN A 533 5.18 1.70 -1.72
N TYR A 534 5.66 1.41 -0.51
CA TYR A 534 6.94 0.75 -0.30
C TYR A 534 6.86 -0.73 -0.60
N PHE A 535 5.71 -1.36 -0.33
CA PHE A 535 5.44 -2.75 -0.69
C PHE A 535 5.53 -2.97 -2.21
N ALA A 536 4.92 -2.11 -3.03
CA ALA A 536 5.01 -2.23 -4.49
C ALA A 536 6.46 -2.16 -4.99
N ILE A 537 7.28 -1.23 -4.45
CA ILE A 537 8.69 -1.09 -4.80
C ILE A 537 9.50 -2.30 -4.32
N ALA A 538 9.29 -2.74 -3.08
CA ALA A 538 9.99 -3.88 -2.49
C ALA A 538 9.62 -5.20 -3.19
N VAL A 539 8.35 -5.43 -3.53
CA VAL A 539 7.89 -6.60 -4.31
C VAL A 539 8.44 -6.57 -5.72
N THR A 540 8.51 -5.40 -6.36
CA THR A 540 9.09 -5.27 -7.70
C THR A 540 10.59 -5.57 -7.69
N GLY A 541 11.32 -5.08 -6.68
CA GLY A 541 12.75 -5.38 -6.48
C GLY A 541 13.02 -6.85 -6.15
N PHE A 542 12.28 -7.40 -5.17
CA PHE A 542 12.39 -8.79 -4.73
C PHE A 542 11.94 -9.77 -5.82
N GLY A 543 10.72 -9.63 -6.33
CA GLY A 543 10.16 -10.48 -7.38
C GLY A 543 10.91 -10.36 -8.71
N GLY A 544 11.32 -9.15 -9.09
CA GLY A 544 12.13 -8.91 -10.29
C GLY A 544 13.49 -9.60 -10.23
N HIS A 545 14.14 -9.61 -9.06
CA HIS A 545 15.41 -10.32 -8.84
C HIS A 545 15.26 -11.84 -9.03
N PHE A 546 14.19 -12.45 -8.48
CA PHE A 546 13.93 -13.88 -8.65
C PHE A 546 13.70 -14.26 -10.12
N LEU A 547 12.91 -13.48 -10.86
CA LEU A 547 12.68 -13.70 -12.29
C LEU A 547 13.99 -13.58 -13.09
N LEU A 548 14.82 -12.60 -12.79
CA LEU A 548 16.11 -12.41 -13.45
C LEU A 548 17.07 -13.58 -13.16
N ASN A 549 17.11 -14.10 -11.93
CA ASN A 549 17.91 -15.26 -11.57
C ASN A 549 17.46 -16.53 -12.29
N ILE A 550 16.15 -16.76 -12.40
CA ILE A 550 15.59 -17.88 -13.17
C ILE A 550 16.05 -17.81 -14.64
N LEU A 551 16.02 -16.61 -15.24
CA LEU A 551 16.50 -16.40 -16.60
C LEU A 551 18.01 -16.66 -16.73
N ILE A 552 18.82 -16.16 -15.80
CA ILE A 552 20.28 -16.38 -15.80
C ILE A 552 20.61 -17.87 -15.68
N VAL A 553 19.98 -18.57 -14.73
CA VAL A 553 20.14 -20.02 -14.52
C VAL A 553 19.71 -20.79 -15.77
N GLY A 554 18.56 -20.45 -16.36
CA GLY A 554 18.05 -21.09 -17.58
C GLY A 554 18.98 -20.91 -18.77
N VAL A 555 19.47 -19.69 -19.01
CA VAL A 555 20.43 -19.39 -20.09
C VAL A 555 21.75 -20.10 -19.87
N PHE A 556 22.27 -20.10 -18.64
CA PHE A 556 23.52 -20.79 -18.30
C PHE A 556 23.42 -22.30 -18.52
N ILE A 557 22.37 -22.95 -17.98
CA ILE A 557 22.14 -24.38 -18.14
C ILE A 557 21.98 -24.73 -19.62
N HIS A 558 21.18 -23.97 -20.38
CA HIS A 558 20.98 -24.21 -21.81
C HIS A 558 22.29 -24.10 -22.61
N HIS A 559 23.12 -23.10 -22.30
CA HIS A 559 24.42 -22.92 -22.94
C HIS A 559 25.38 -24.09 -22.64
N GLU A 560 25.51 -24.48 -21.36
CA GLU A 560 26.41 -25.54 -20.93
C GLU A 560 25.96 -26.93 -21.38
N PHE A 561 24.64 -27.18 -21.46
CA PHE A 561 24.10 -28.45 -21.97
C PHE A 561 24.41 -28.68 -23.45
N ARG A 562 24.56 -27.61 -24.26
CA ARG A 562 24.96 -27.71 -25.67
C ARG A 562 26.39 -28.21 -25.86
N LEU A 563 27.26 -28.09 -24.85
CA LEU A 563 28.65 -28.56 -24.91
C LEU A 563 28.77 -30.09 -24.71
N GLY A 564 27.68 -30.79 -24.38
CA GLY A 564 27.57 -32.26 -24.35
C GLY A 564 28.33 -32.98 -23.22
N SER A 565 29.36 -32.37 -22.63
CA SER A 565 30.08 -32.86 -21.45
C SER A 565 29.22 -32.78 -20.18
N VAL A 566 28.51 -31.66 -20.00
CA VAL A 566 27.65 -31.38 -18.83
C VAL A 566 26.39 -32.25 -18.84
N ARG A 567 25.84 -32.52 -20.02
CA ARG A 567 24.67 -33.41 -20.19
C ARG A 567 24.97 -34.83 -19.70
N ARG A 568 26.09 -35.42 -20.13
CA ARG A 568 26.52 -36.77 -19.70
C ARG A 568 26.81 -36.85 -18.21
N TRP A 569 27.38 -35.79 -17.66
CA TRP A 569 27.61 -35.69 -16.23
C TRP A 569 26.31 -35.61 -15.41
N THR A 570 25.31 -34.89 -15.94
CA THR A 570 23.98 -34.74 -15.32
C THR A 570 23.24 -36.08 -15.27
N GLU A 571 23.31 -36.86 -16.35
CA GLU A 571 22.69 -38.20 -16.42
C GLU A 571 23.24 -39.16 -15.34
N GLN A 572 24.48 -38.95 -14.87
CA GLN A 572 25.09 -39.74 -13.81
C GLN A 572 24.79 -39.25 -12.39
N HIS A 573 24.28 -38.02 -12.24
CA HIS A 573 24.12 -37.33 -10.95
C HIS A 573 22.75 -36.62 -10.83
N VAL A 574 21.70 -37.21 -11.40
CA VAL A 574 20.33 -36.66 -11.46
C VAL A 574 19.78 -36.22 -10.09
N ASN A 575 20.12 -36.92 -9.01
CA ASN A 575 19.58 -36.62 -7.68
C ASN A 575 20.20 -35.38 -7.02
N ALA A 576 21.40 -34.98 -7.44
CA ALA A 576 22.11 -33.83 -6.87
C ALA A 576 21.75 -32.50 -7.55
N LEU A 577 21.17 -32.56 -8.76
CA LEU A 577 20.91 -31.37 -9.58
C LEU A 577 19.68 -30.56 -9.12
N PRO A 578 18.50 -31.15 -8.84
CA PRO A 578 17.30 -30.38 -8.48
C PRO A 578 17.46 -29.48 -7.25
N PRO A 579 18.07 -29.94 -6.13
CA PRO A 579 18.27 -29.07 -4.96
C PRO A 579 19.18 -27.88 -5.26
N VAL A 580 20.24 -28.09 -6.06
CA VAL A 580 21.19 -27.04 -6.39
C VAL A 580 20.59 -26.05 -7.39
N VAL A 581 19.83 -26.52 -8.38
CA VAL A 581 19.11 -25.65 -9.32
C VAL A 581 18.05 -24.83 -8.59
N MET A 582 17.32 -25.43 -7.64
CA MET A 582 16.34 -24.73 -6.81
C MET A 582 17.01 -23.63 -5.96
N LEU A 583 18.12 -23.94 -5.28
CA LEU A 583 18.88 -22.94 -4.53
C LEU A 583 19.48 -21.86 -5.45
N SER A 584 19.82 -22.20 -6.69
CA SER A 584 20.39 -21.26 -7.65
C SER A 584 19.42 -20.19 -8.14
N VAL A 585 18.11 -20.38 -7.92
CA VAL A 585 17.09 -19.34 -8.14
C VAL A 585 17.25 -18.21 -7.13
N MET A 586 17.71 -18.51 -5.91
CA MET A 586 18.01 -17.50 -4.89
C MET A 586 19.33 -16.78 -5.21
N ASN A 587 20.34 -17.53 -5.67
CA ASN A 587 21.63 -17.00 -6.09
C ASN A 587 22.27 -17.87 -7.18
N PRO A 588 22.35 -17.40 -8.44
CA PRO A 588 22.87 -18.20 -9.56
C PRO A 588 24.33 -18.65 -9.39
N GLU A 589 25.15 -17.98 -8.56
CA GLU A 589 26.51 -18.42 -8.25
C GLU A 589 26.55 -19.80 -7.56
N LEU A 590 25.45 -20.25 -6.96
CA LEU A 590 25.34 -21.55 -6.31
C LEU A 590 25.41 -22.72 -7.29
N LEU A 591 25.15 -22.50 -8.58
CA LEU A 591 25.48 -23.50 -9.62
C LEU A 591 26.98 -23.81 -9.62
N GLY A 592 27.82 -22.84 -9.23
CA GLY A 592 29.27 -23.03 -9.07
C GLY A 592 29.66 -24.15 -8.11
N ILE A 593 28.79 -24.51 -7.14
CA ILE A 593 28.98 -25.67 -6.24
C ILE A 593 29.18 -26.94 -7.05
N LEU A 594 28.43 -27.11 -8.14
CA LEU A 594 28.52 -28.29 -8.99
C LEU A 594 29.88 -28.42 -9.67
N SER A 595 30.70 -27.36 -9.71
CA SER A 595 32.09 -27.39 -10.22
C SER A 595 33.16 -27.27 -9.13
N SER A 596 32.74 -27.23 -7.86
CA SER A 596 33.65 -27.12 -6.72
C SER A 596 34.35 -28.46 -6.47
N LYS A 597 35.69 -28.50 -6.55
CA LYS A 597 36.47 -29.75 -6.47
C LYS A 597 36.58 -30.32 -5.05
N VAL A 598 35.45 -30.51 -4.37
CA VAL A 598 35.34 -31.10 -3.04
C VAL A 598 35.66 -32.60 -3.12
N ARG A 599 36.70 -33.03 -2.40
CA ARG A 599 37.22 -34.40 -2.38
C ARG A 599 36.23 -35.32 -1.68
N GLY A 600 35.80 -36.35 -2.39
CA GLY A 600 34.85 -37.37 -1.93
C GLY A 600 33.44 -37.20 -2.49
N TRP A 601 33.09 -36.03 -3.04
CA TRP A 601 31.78 -35.77 -3.64
C TRP A 601 31.89 -35.72 -5.16
N LYS A 602 31.63 -36.85 -5.83
CA LYS A 602 31.72 -36.96 -7.30
C LYS A 602 30.74 -36.03 -8.04
N TRP A 603 29.64 -35.66 -7.39
CA TRP A 603 28.60 -34.76 -7.91
C TRP A 603 28.97 -33.27 -7.86
N THR A 604 30.16 -32.88 -7.36
CA THR A 604 30.63 -31.48 -7.40
C THR A 604 31.70 -31.24 -8.47
N GLN A 605 31.85 -32.18 -9.42
CA GLN A 605 32.87 -32.13 -10.48
C GLN A 605 32.28 -31.97 -11.88
N ALA A 606 31.23 -31.15 -12.01
CA ALA A 606 30.62 -30.81 -13.29
C ALA A 606 31.62 -30.10 -14.20
N PRO A 607 31.73 -30.52 -15.48
CA PRO A 607 32.70 -29.98 -16.43
C PRO A 607 32.19 -28.68 -17.08
N PHE A 608 31.90 -27.66 -16.26
CA PHE A 608 31.47 -26.35 -16.78
C PHE A 608 32.59 -25.63 -17.53
N SER A 609 32.21 -24.88 -18.57
CA SER A 609 33.17 -24.09 -19.33
C SER A 609 33.71 -22.90 -18.51
N PRO A 610 35.01 -22.55 -18.61
CA PRO A 610 35.56 -21.38 -17.92
C PRO A 610 34.91 -20.06 -18.33
N LYS A 611 34.40 -19.99 -19.58
CA LYS A 611 33.67 -18.81 -20.09
C LYS A 611 32.27 -18.73 -19.49
N GLY A 612 31.54 -19.85 -19.40
CA GLY A 612 30.25 -19.92 -18.76
C GLY A 612 30.33 -19.57 -17.28
N LEU A 613 31.33 -20.10 -16.56
CA LEU A 613 31.51 -19.79 -15.13
C LEU A 613 31.82 -18.30 -14.87
N ALA A 614 32.57 -17.65 -15.77
CA ALA A 614 32.83 -16.22 -15.72
C ALA A 614 31.59 -15.38 -16.04
N ALA A 615 30.81 -15.80 -17.06
CA ALA A 615 29.56 -15.15 -17.42
C ALA A 615 28.51 -15.27 -16.30
N LEU A 616 28.38 -16.43 -15.67
CA LEU A 616 27.49 -16.67 -14.53
C LEU A 616 27.78 -15.71 -13.38
N ARG A 617 29.06 -15.56 -13.01
CA ARG A 617 29.49 -14.63 -11.95
C ARG A 617 29.21 -13.17 -12.31
N PHE A 618 29.45 -12.78 -13.56
CA PHE A 618 29.16 -11.42 -14.02
C PHE A 618 27.66 -11.10 -14.05
N SER A 619 26.87 -12.01 -14.60
CA SER A 619 25.41 -11.87 -14.66
C SER A 619 24.79 -11.85 -13.27
N THR A 620 25.33 -12.61 -12.32
CA THR A 620 24.88 -12.58 -10.93
C THR A 620 25.19 -11.24 -10.27
N PHE A 621 26.39 -10.68 -10.46
CA PHE A 621 26.73 -9.35 -9.96
C PHE A 621 25.82 -8.26 -10.53
N ALA A 622 25.55 -8.28 -11.84
CA ALA A 622 24.66 -7.31 -12.48
C ALA A 622 23.20 -7.43 -12.00
N ALA A 623 22.69 -8.66 -11.88
CA ALA A 623 21.35 -8.92 -11.35
C ALA A 623 21.20 -8.48 -9.89
N PHE A 624 22.25 -8.72 -9.10
CA PHE A 624 22.31 -8.33 -7.70
C PHE A 624 22.31 -6.81 -7.54
N VAL A 625 23.10 -6.07 -8.33
CA VAL A 625 23.08 -4.60 -8.36
C VAL A 625 21.71 -4.05 -8.77
N ALA A 626 21.09 -4.62 -9.81
CA ALA A 626 19.82 -4.12 -10.35
C ALA A 626 18.62 -4.38 -9.43
N GLY A 627 18.60 -5.52 -8.73
CA GLY A 627 17.49 -5.90 -7.85
C GLY A 627 17.65 -5.42 -6.40
N LYS A 628 18.86 -5.51 -5.85
CA LYS A 628 19.10 -5.36 -4.39
C LYS A 628 19.43 -3.94 -3.95
N ILE A 629 19.95 -3.09 -4.83
CA ILE A 629 20.18 -1.67 -4.48
C ILE A 629 18.86 -0.94 -4.21
N PRO A 630 17.82 -1.01 -5.06
CA PRO A 630 16.53 -0.41 -4.75
C PRO A 630 15.93 -0.91 -3.43
N GLN A 631 16.11 -2.20 -3.14
CA GLN A 631 15.61 -2.84 -1.93
C GLN A 631 16.30 -2.29 -0.67
N VAL A 632 17.63 -2.23 -0.64
CA VAL A 632 18.41 -1.65 0.47
C VAL A 632 18.11 -0.16 0.65
N CYS A 633 17.89 0.59 -0.43
CA CYS A 633 17.48 1.99 -0.34
C CYS A 633 16.14 2.13 0.39
N VAL A 634 15.16 1.29 0.10
CA VAL A 634 13.86 1.30 0.80
C VAL A 634 14.02 0.91 2.28
N GLU A 635 14.82 -0.12 2.58
CA GLU A 635 15.12 -0.55 3.96
C GLU A 635 15.77 0.57 4.78
N ILE A 636 16.75 1.29 4.20
CA ILE A 636 17.43 2.42 4.84
C ILE A 636 16.49 3.61 5.03
N LEU A 637 15.65 3.93 4.03
CA LEU A 637 14.69 5.03 4.14
C LEU A 637 13.67 4.79 5.27
N ILE A 638 13.27 3.54 5.49
CA ILE A 638 12.38 3.17 6.60
C ILE A 638 13.12 3.28 7.94
N LEU A 639 14.37 2.81 8.03
CA LEU A 639 15.20 2.96 9.24
C LEU A 639 15.43 4.43 9.62
N GLN A 640 15.54 5.33 8.63
CA GLN A 640 15.73 6.76 8.85
C GLN A 640 14.44 7.48 9.27
N ARG A 641 13.28 7.04 8.77
CA ARG A 641 12.00 7.70 9.00
C ARG A 641 11.32 7.25 10.30
N ASP A 642 11.38 5.96 10.62
CA ASP A 642 10.55 5.34 11.66
C ASP A 642 11.35 4.85 12.88
N GLY A 643 12.68 5.01 12.85
CA GLY A 643 13.57 4.54 13.90
C GLY A 643 14.12 3.13 13.64
N TRP A 644 14.95 2.64 14.59
CA TRP A 644 15.68 1.39 14.44
C TRP A 644 14.76 0.17 14.61
N HIS A 645 14.25 -0.36 13.50
CA HIS A 645 13.61 -1.67 13.45
C HIS A 645 14.65 -2.75 13.14
N LEU A 646 14.62 -3.86 13.89
CA LEU A 646 15.64 -4.92 13.76
C LEU A 646 15.57 -5.65 12.42
N ASP A 647 14.37 -5.90 11.89
CA ASP A 647 14.17 -6.65 10.64
C ASP A 647 14.79 -5.95 9.41
N PRO A 648 14.47 -4.67 9.10
CA PRO A 648 15.13 -3.96 8.01
C PRO A 648 16.62 -3.73 8.26
N PHE A 649 17.07 -3.65 9.53
CA PHE A 649 18.49 -3.53 9.84
C PHE A 649 19.27 -4.81 9.51
N LEU A 650 18.79 -5.98 9.94
CA LEU A 650 19.45 -7.26 9.65
C LEU A 650 19.42 -7.60 8.15
N ALA A 651 18.33 -7.26 7.46
CA ALA A 651 18.22 -7.38 6.01
C ALA A 651 19.29 -6.53 5.31
N ALA A 652 19.36 -5.22 5.63
CA ALA A 652 20.32 -4.29 5.03
C ALA A 652 21.78 -4.71 5.28
N VAL A 653 22.11 -5.15 6.49
CA VAL A 653 23.47 -5.63 6.85
C VAL A 653 23.85 -6.87 6.04
N THR A 654 22.93 -7.83 5.90
CA THR A 654 23.17 -9.07 5.16
C THR A 654 23.37 -8.79 3.67
N THR A 655 22.53 -7.93 3.09
CA THR A 655 22.63 -7.50 1.68
C THR A 655 23.92 -6.72 1.42
N LEU A 656 24.33 -5.84 2.35
CA LEU A 656 25.59 -5.10 2.24
C LEU A 656 26.83 -6.00 2.31
N ALA A 657 26.80 -7.06 3.13
CA ALA A 657 27.87 -8.04 3.19
C ALA A 657 28.02 -8.82 1.86
N LEU A 658 26.91 -9.20 1.24
CA LEU A 658 26.88 -9.86 -0.06
C LEU A 658 27.32 -8.91 -1.20
N LEU A 659 26.95 -7.63 -1.15
CA LEU A 659 27.45 -6.58 -2.06
C LEU A 659 28.96 -6.45 -1.94
N THR A 660 29.48 -6.37 -0.72
CA THR A 660 30.91 -6.24 -0.46
C THR A 660 31.68 -7.44 -1.01
N LYS A 661 31.18 -8.67 -0.81
CA LYS A 661 31.74 -9.87 -1.43
C LYS A 661 31.75 -9.77 -2.96
N GLY A 662 30.62 -9.42 -3.58
CA GLY A 662 30.49 -9.29 -5.03
C GLY A 662 31.48 -8.29 -5.62
N VAL A 663 31.61 -7.12 -4.99
CA VAL A 663 32.56 -6.06 -5.38
C VAL A 663 34.01 -6.54 -5.25
N ILE A 664 34.39 -7.12 -4.09
CA ILE A 664 35.74 -7.65 -3.88
C ILE A 664 36.08 -8.71 -4.93
N HIS A 665 35.15 -9.63 -5.19
CA HIS A 665 35.36 -10.70 -6.16
C HIS A 665 35.51 -10.15 -7.59
N TYR A 666 34.68 -9.18 -7.98
CA TYR A 666 34.74 -8.52 -9.29
C TYR A 666 36.05 -7.76 -9.50
N PHE A 667 36.50 -6.99 -8.50
CA PHE A 667 37.76 -6.25 -8.56
C PHE A 667 38.96 -7.19 -8.65
N VAL A 668 38.99 -8.25 -7.84
CA VAL A 668 40.07 -9.25 -7.86
C VAL A 668 40.11 -9.97 -9.22
N LEU A 669 38.97 -10.32 -9.80
CA LEU A 669 38.92 -10.97 -11.12
C LEU A 669 39.43 -10.05 -12.24
N ASN A 670 39.02 -8.78 -12.24
CA ASN A 670 39.47 -7.80 -13.24
C ASN A 670 40.96 -7.49 -13.11
N ILE A 671 41.48 -7.35 -11.89
CA ILE A 671 42.91 -7.19 -11.64
C ILE A 671 43.68 -8.40 -12.17
N LEU A 672 43.22 -9.63 -11.89
CA LEU A 672 43.86 -10.86 -12.38
C LEU A 672 43.83 -10.99 -13.91
N ILE A 673 42.72 -10.63 -14.56
CA ILE A 673 42.60 -10.63 -16.02
C ILE A 673 43.54 -9.60 -16.65
N LEU A 674 43.60 -8.38 -16.10
CA LEU A 674 44.52 -7.33 -16.53
C LEU A 674 45.99 -7.73 -16.32
N TYR A 675 46.30 -8.39 -15.21
CA TYR A 675 47.64 -8.90 -14.90
C TYR A 675 48.05 -10.02 -15.87
N LYS A 676 47.14 -10.95 -16.18
CA LYS A 676 47.38 -12.05 -17.12
C LYS A 676 47.53 -11.55 -18.57
N LYS A 677 46.76 -10.53 -18.96
CA LYS A 677 46.87 -9.87 -20.27
C LYS A 677 48.19 -9.08 -20.41
N ARG A 678 48.67 -8.42 -19.34
CA ARG A 678 50.01 -7.80 -19.29
C ARG A 678 51.14 -8.84 -19.36
N ARG A 679 51.04 -9.96 -18.64
CA ARG A 679 52.06 -11.03 -18.66
C ARG A 679 52.10 -11.78 -19.99
N GLY A 680 50.94 -12.00 -20.63
CA GLY A 680 50.84 -12.56 -21.99
C GLY A 680 51.48 -11.66 -23.05
N ASN A 681 51.28 -10.33 -22.97
CA ASN A 681 51.93 -9.37 -23.86
C ASN A 681 53.43 -9.16 -23.57
N MET A 682 53.91 -9.42 -22.35
CA MET A 682 55.36 -9.46 -22.06
C MET A 682 56.01 -10.75 -22.57
N SER A 683 55.28 -11.87 -22.55
CA SER A 683 55.83 -13.17 -22.98
C SER A 683 55.84 -13.37 -24.51
N SER A 684 55.08 -12.58 -25.29
CA SER A 684 55.11 -12.65 -26.77
C SER A 684 56.16 -11.76 -27.42
N LYS A 685 56.93 -10.98 -26.64
CA LYS A 685 58.02 -10.12 -27.13
C LYS A 685 59.43 -10.67 -26.88
N GLY A 686 59.56 -11.87 -26.31
CA GLY A 686 60.85 -12.46 -26.00
C GLY A 686 60.84 -13.98 -26.05
N SER A 687 60.73 -14.57 -27.23
CA SER A 687 61.33 -15.86 -27.58
C SER A 687 61.07 -16.18 -29.05
N GLN A 688 61.81 -15.55 -29.95
CA GLN A 688 62.26 -16.23 -31.17
C GLN A 688 63.69 -16.68 -30.87
N ASN A 689 63.88 -17.98 -30.67
CA ASN A 689 65.08 -18.74 -31.08
C ASN A 689 64.96 -20.22 -30.65
N GLY A 690 64.62 -21.05 -31.65
CA GLY A 690 65.28 -22.31 -32.03
C GLY A 690 65.65 -23.41 -31.03
N SER A 691 65.12 -24.61 -31.32
CA SER A 691 65.76 -25.96 -31.24
C SER A 691 66.10 -26.52 -29.85
N SER A 692 66.14 -27.82 -29.52
CA SER A 692 65.85 -29.14 -30.11
C SER A 692 66.25 -30.16 -29.02
N LEU A 693 65.71 -31.40 -29.05
CA LEU A 693 66.17 -32.61 -28.32
C LEU A 693 66.02 -32.59 -26.77
N SER A 694 65.86 -33.68 -26.01
CA SER A 694 65.40 -35.08 -26.17
C SER A 694 65.57 -35.75 -24.79
N ASN A 695 64.56 -36.51 -24.33
CA ASN A 695 64.60 -37.73 -23.49
C ASN A 695 65.39 -37.87 -22.16
N ILE A 696 64.85 -38.81 -21.35
CA ILE A 696 65.39 -39.56 -20.19
C ILE A 696 65.30 -38.80 -18.85
N GLY A 697 64.79 -39.31 -17.73
CA GLY A 697 64.36 -40.66 -17.30
C GLY A 697 64.71 -40.81 -15.81
N HIS A 698 63.68 -41.08 -14.99
CA HIS A 698 63.59 -41.66 -13.64
C HIS A 698 64.74 -41.65 -12.57
N VAL A 699 64.25 -41.59 -11.31
CA VAL A 699 64.75 -42.15 -10.02
C VAL A 699 65.32 -41.16 -8.97
N GLU A 700 64.46 -40.90 -7.98
CA GLU A 700 64.61 -40.83 -6.51
C GLU A 700 65.82 -40.20 -5.76
N ALA A 701 65.42 -39.31 -4.84
CA ALA A 701 65.82 -39.15 -3.42
C ALA A 701 67.20 -38.58 -3.02
N GLY A 702 67.16 -37.46 -2.29
CA GLY A 702 68.09 -37.19 -1.17
C GLY A 702 68.73 -35.79 -1.09
N ARG A 703 68.46 -35.12 0.06
CA ARG A 703 69.25 -34.04 0.72
C ARG A 703 69.29 -32.60 0.16
N LYS A 704 68.92 -31.71 1.10
CA LYS A 704 69.34 -30.31 1.38
C LYS A 704 70.38 -29.67 0.44
N VAL A 705 70.10 -28.40 0.06
CA VAL A 705 70.89 -27.15 0.29
C VAL A 705 70.32 -26.05 -0.65
N SER A 706 69.72 -24.98 -0.09
CA SER A 706 70.10 -23.54 -0.20
C SER A 706 70.20 -22.97 -1.63
N ARG A 707 69.68 -21.79 -2.01
CA ARG A 707 69.66 -20.47 -1.35
C ARG A 707 68.87 -19.47 -2.23
N SER A 708 68.30 -18.45 -1.58
CA SER A 708 68.22 -17.05 -2.03
C SER A 708 67.35 -16.66 -3.25
N CYS A 709 66.26 -15.94 -2.95
CA CYS A 709 66.10 -14.57 -3.48
C CYS A 709 65.83 -13.62 -2.30
N ASN A 710 66.90 -12.96 -1.87
CA ASN A 710 66.90 -11.74 -1.08
C ASN A 710 65.99 -10.69 -1.74
N LEU A 711 64.99 -10.20 -1.01
CA LEU A 711 64.43 -8.87 -1.27
C LEU A 711 65.34 -7.86 -0.58
N ASP A 712 65.99 -7.03 -1.39
CA ASP A 712 66.86 -5.94 -0.95
C ASP A 712 66.04 -4.90 -0.15
N PRO A 713 66.29 -4.71 1.16
CA PRO A 713 65.56 -3.76 1.99
C PRO A 713 65.76 -2.29 1.57
N GLY A 714 66.80 -1.99 0.77
CA GLY A 714 67.05 -0.65 0.23
C GLY A 714 66.02 -0.25 -0.81
N ARG A 715 65.69 -1.15 -1.73
CA ARG A 715 64.74 -0.90 -2.83
C ARG A 715 63.30 -0.71 -2.34
N LEU A 716 62.91 -1.40 -1.27
CA LEU A 716 61.62 -1.21 -0.60
C LEU A 716 61.55 0.12 0.17
N ARG A 717 62.69 0.62 0.67
CA ARG A 717 62.78 1.91 1.34
C ARG A 717 62.71 3.07 0.33
N ASP A 718 63.35 2.92 -0.82
CA ASP A 718 63.32 3.90 -1.91
C ASP A 718 61.94 4.01 -2.57
N GLU A 719 61.25 2.88 -2.79
CA GLU A 719 59.86 2.86 -3.27
C GLU A 719 58.90 3.49 -2.25
N LEU A 720 59.13 3.30 -0.94
CA LEU A 720 58.33 3.91 0.12
C LEU A 720 58.58 5.43 0.24
N VAL A 721 59.82 5.88 0.02
CA VAL A 721 60.17 7.31 -0.03
C VAL A 721 59.57 7.97 -1.28
N LEU A 722 59.59 7.29 -2.43
CA LEU A 722 58.97 7.75 -3.67
C LEU A 722 57.44 7.83 -3.55
N ALA A 723 56.81 6.85 -2.90
CA ALA A 723 55.37 6.85 -2.62
C ALA A 723 54.98 7.99 -1.67
N LYS A 724 55.76 8.24 -0.60
CA LYS A 724 55.52 9.36 0.31
C LYS A 724 55.70 10.72 -0.37
N ARG A 725 56.65 10.85 -1.31
CA ARG A 725 56.86 12.08 -2.08
C ARG A 725 55.70 12.38 -3.03
N ARG A 726 55.17 11.35 -3.71
CA ARG A 726 54.00 11.47 -4.60
C ARG A 726 52.71 11.79 -3.85
N VAL A 727 52.53 11.28 -2.63
CA VAL A 727 51.39 11.64 -1.77
C VAL A 727 51.46 13.11 -1.36
N LYS A 728 52.65 13.61 -1.04
CA LYS A 728 52.86 15.02 -0.68
C LYS A 728 52.68 15.98 -1.88
N GLU A 729 53.12 15.58 -3.07
CA GLU A 729 52.84 16.31 -4.33
C GLU A 729 51.33 16.35 -4.64
N LEU A 730 50.59 15.27 -4.35
CA LEU A 730 49.14 15.22 -4.51
C LEU A 730 48.42 16.13 -3.49
N GLU A 731 48.88 16.17 -2.24
CA GLU A 731 48.35 17.07 -1.20
C GLU A 731 48.61 18.56 -1.52
N GLU A 732 49.75 18.89 -2.11
CA GLU A 732 50.07 20.25 -2.57
C GLU A 732 49.25 20.66 -3.80
N LEU A 733 48.99 19.73 -4.74
CA LEU A 733 48.08 19.95 -5.87
C LEU A 733 46.61 20.13 -5.45
N LEU A 734 46.17 19.41 -4.41
CA LEU A 734 44.81 19.52 -3.86
C LEU A 734 44.60 20.81 -3.04
N ARG A 735 45.66 21.37 -2.43
CA ARG A 735 45.61 22.69 -1.77
C ARG A 735 45.63 23.88 -2.73
N ALA A 736 46.15 23.71 -3.95
CA ALA A 736 46.22 24.78 -4.97
C ALA A 736 44.90 24.98 -5.75
N HIS A 737 43.93 24.06 -5.61
CA HIS A 737 42.60 24.13 -6.26
C HIS A 737 41.48 24.08 -5.21
N GLY A 738 41.43 25.11 -4.36
CA GLY A 738 40.57 25.29 -3.18
C GLY A 738 39.17 24.66 -3.21
N ASP A 739 38.85 23.90 -2.16
CA ASP A 739 37.77 24.15 -1.19
C ASP A 739 37.52 22.89 -0.34
N VAL A 740 38.41 22.57 0.62
CA VAL A 740 38.07 21.82 1.85
C VAL A 740 39.12 22.17 2.92
N GLU A 741 38.81 23.09 3.83
CA GLU A 741 39.49 23.16 5.12
C GLU A 741 39.06 21.93 5.95
N ASN A 742 40.04 21.16 6.45
CA ASN A 742 39.92 19.98 7.32
C ASN A 742 39.77 18.59 6.67
N ALA A 743 40.76 18.17 5.87
CA ALA A 743 41.06 16.74 5.69
C ALA A 743 42.41 16.39 6.34
N SER A 744 42.38 15.92 7.60
CA SER A 744 43.53 15.28 8.25
C SER A 744 43.23 13.80 8.49
N PHE A 745 43.99 12.90 7.86
CA PHE A 745 43.94 11.47 8.16
C PHE A 745 44.97 11.09 9.25
N PRO A 746 44.64 10.16 10.17
CA PRO A 746 45.54 9.75 11.25
C PRO A 746 46.72 8.87 10.75
N PRO A 747 47.85 8.84 11.50
CA PRO A 747 49.09 8.20 11.06
C PRO A 747 49.05 6.67 11.15
N VAL A 748 49.64 6.01 10.15
CA VAL A 748 49.88 4.56 10.13
C VAL A 748 51.09 4.23 11.01
N LEU A 749 50.85 3.72 12.22
CA LEU A 749 51.85 3.06 13.07
C LEU A 749 51.85 1.55 12.78
N ALA A 750 52.90 1.09 12.10
CA ALA A 750 53.18 -0.32 11.91
C ALA A 750 54.32 -0.73 12.87
N THR A 751 54.00 -1.42 13.97
CA THR A 751 55.00 -2.17 14.74
C THR A 751 54.42 -3.49 15.21
N GLY A 752 54.94 -4.58 14.64
CA GLY A 752 54.81 -5.93 15.13
C GLY A 752 55.87 -6.82 14.48
N LYS A 753 56.98 -7.05 15.20
CA LYS A 753 57.90 -8.16 14.94
C LYS A 753 57.91 -9.06 16.19
N LEU A 754 57.46 -10.29 15.98
CA LEU A 754 57.97 -11.59 16.46
C LEU A 754 58.58 -11.69 17.87
N ASP A 755 57.81 -12.33 18.75
CA ASP A 755 58.08 -13.36 19.78
C ASP A 755 59.40 -13.40 20.58
N ASP A 756 59.29 -13.48 21.92
CA ASP A 756 59.90 -14.56 22.74
C ASP A 756 59.44 -14.58 24.22
N HIS A 757 59.06 -15.79 24.68
CA HIS A 757 59.07 -16.43 26.02
C HIS A 757 59.04 -15.67 27.39
N SER A 758 57.98 -15.94 28.20
CA SER A 758 57.84 -16.24 29.69
C SER A 758 58.82 -15.69 30.79
N PRO A 759 58.53 -15.75 32.13
CA PRO A 759 57.34 -15.36 32.96
C PRO A 759 57.67 -14.55 34.28
N SER A 760 56.83 -13.56 34.68
CA SER A 760 56.67 -12.94 36.06
C SER A 760 57.92 -12.38 36.83
N PRO A 761 57.85 -11.71 38.01
CA PRO A 761 56.91 -10.73 38.63
C PRO A 761 57.63 -9.46 39.22
N LEU A 762 56.87 -8.61 39.95
CA LEU A 762 57.25 -7.75 41.10
C LEU A 762 57.84 -6.31 40.93
N SER A 763 57.10 -5.40 41.57
CA SER A 763 57.53 -4.40 42.59
C SER A 763 57.89 -2.95 42.18
N GLN A 764 57.29 -2.04 42.97
CA GLN A 764 57.79 -0.74 43.49
C GLN A 764 58.26 0.31 42.45
N GLY A 765 57.94 1.59 42.55
CA GLY A 765 57.33 2.38 43.60
C GLY A 765 57.62 3.87 43.33
N LEU A 766 56.73 4.71 43.86
CA LEU A 766 57.02 6.01 44.48
C LEU A 766 57.49 7.24 43.68
N ARG A 767 56.83 8.34 44.07
CA ARG A 767 57.27 9.75 44.23
C ARG A 767 57.11 10.65 43.01
N ASP A 768 56.18 11.61 43.08
CA ASP A 768 56.30 12.96 43.72
C ASP A 768 57.10 13.88 42.77
N VAL A 769 56.84 15.17 42.55
CA VAL A 769 56.01 16.18 43.20
C VAL A 769 56.12 17.45 42.33
N THR A 770 55.01 18.20 42.24
CA THR A 770 54.89 19.66 42.05
C THR A 770 55.75 20.41 41.01
N ASN A 771 55.11 21.25 40.19
CA ASN A 771 54.96 22.68 40.50
C ASN A 771 54.13 23.45 39.45
N LYS A 772 53.23 24.27 39.97
CA LYS A 772 52.52 25.42 39.37
C LYS A 772 53.48 26.64 39.31
N PRO A 773 53.04 27.88 38.98
CA PRO A 773 52.03 28.39 38.02
C PRO A 773 52.55 29.65 37.26
N ASN A 774 51.68 30.26 36.43
CA ASN A 774 51.50 31.72 36.15
C ASN A 774 50.92 31.84 34.72
N GLY A 775 49.98 32.72 34.37
CA GLY A 775 49.33 33.86 35.01
C GLY A 775 48.76 34.77 33.90
N GLY A 776 47.73 35.58 34.23
CA GLY A 776 47.24 36.73 33.43
C GLY A 776 46.11 36.42 32.43
N SER A 777 44.86 36.86 32.67
CA SER A 777 44.27 38.20 32.37
C SER A 777 43.96 38.36 30.87
N GLU A 778 42.83 38.87 30.37
CA GLU A 778 41.70 39.63 30.90
C GLU A 778 40.61 39.68 29.78
N ALA A 779 39.39 40.11 30.15
CA ALA A 779 38.27 40.73 29.40
C ALA A 779 38.32 40.84 27.84
N GLY A 780 37.23 40.79 27.08
CA GLY A 780 35.79 40.85 27.37
C GLY A 780 35.01 41.29 26.10
N LEU A 781 33.68 41.11 26.16
CA LEU A 781 32.57 41.81 25.46
C LEU A 781 32.21 41.64 23.96
N GLU A 782 30.93 41.27 23.80
CA GLU A 782 29.86 41.65 22.84
C GLU A 782 30.08 41.56 21.31
N VAL A 783 29.26 40.74 20.61
CA VAL A 783 27.93 41.05 20.02
C VAL A 783 27.10 39.76 19.96
#